data_AF-A0A7C4QY65-F1
#
_entry.id   AF-A0A7C4QY65-F1
#
_cell.length_a   1.000
_cell.length_b   1.000
_cell.length_c   1.000
_cell.angle_alpha   90.00
_cell.angle_beta   90.00
_cell.angle_gamma   90.00
#
_symmetry.space_group_name_H-M   'P 1'
#
loop_
_entity.id
_entity.type
_entity.pdbx_description
1 polymer ?
#
loop_
_entity_poly.entity_id
_entity_poly.type
_entity_poly.pdbx_seq_one_letter_code
_entity_poly.pdbx_strand_id
1 'polypeptide(L)'
;MKNLKSPALAALVCPLMAVLSLPAPIMGAQTTSVTVQAGQPGRPISPDLFGIFFEDINYAADGGLYAELVQNRSFEYTARDNRQWNNLTAWELVQREGAQGRVTVETVAPLHANNPRYAALEIEPAGGSLGLLNAGFDGIPVKAGEAYDFSLFARAFSGTPGPIRVRLESKQGALLGEAGLAKPTTEWQRFTATLKATADDADARLVVLVSGAGKVGLDMISLFPQKTFRHRPNGLRADLAQIIADLKPKFMRFPGGCLAHGDGLGNMYRWKNTIGPVERRKAQPNIWRYHQTAGLGYFEYFQFCEDIGAKPLPVVPAGVCCQNSHGKAGRGQEGLPLSEMPEYVQEVLDLIEYANGPAASPWGAQRAAAGHPAPFKLEYLGVGNEDHITPVFRERFKMIHDAVKARHPEITVIGTSGPFHSGPDFDAGWQFANELRVDMVDEHYYESPQWFLGNLRRYDAYDRAKSKVYLGEYASRGNTLYNALAEAAYLTHLERNGDVVRLASYAPLLGKARRTQWNPNLIYFDNTTITPTVNYYVQQLFSCHQGDEYLAATVSGTQTAGVPPEGLLLGTWNTQAEFDEVRLVSGAGTTLFEESFEKGSGRWEAAAGAWSAVNGVYRQTANDEPALSRIPVVAGQSNATLTVRARKTGGAEGFLIGFRAVDAATWYWWNLGGWGNSRHAVEKSVHGAKQTVSRSVPGRIEPNRWYDIKIEMAGPRIRCHLDGQLIHEFSDAGLRGPPALAVSAVRDTRTGDLILKLVNVEPTAKPLAVTLAGIERVMPAATKTVLTGDPKAVNSIGSPARVTPETSSCAVGKTFDYQAPPHSLTVIRLKTR
;
A
#
# COMPACT_ATOMS: atom_id res chain seq x y z
N MET A 1 53.75 46.63 -37.37
CA MET A 1 53.14 47.46 -36.31
C MET A 1 53.38 46.77 -34.97
N LYS A 2 54.09 47.46 -34.05
CA LYS A 2 54.25 47.29 -32.58
C LYS A 2 54.13 45.84 -32.01
N ASN A 3 55.24 45.16 -31.69
CA ASN A 3 55.94 45.16 -30.38
C ASN A 3 55.03 45.28 -29.14
N LEU A 4 55.08 44.30 -28.22
CA LEU A 4 55.68 44.45 -26.87
C LEU A 4 55.58 43.15 -26.00
N LYS A 5 56.76 42.66 -25.57
CA LYS A 5 57.17 42.16 -24.23
C LYS A 5 56.78 40.75 -23.67
N SER A 6 57.81 39.90 -23.53
CA SER A 6 58.05 38.83 -22.52
C SER A 6 58.33 39.44 -21.10
N PRO A 7 58.57 38.72 -19.94
CA PRO A 7 59.28 37.43 -19.71
C PRO A 7 58.65 36.46 -18.64
N ALA A 8 58.82 35.12 -18.64
CA ALA A 8 59.89 34.19 -18.18
C ALA A 8 59.94 33.80 -16.67
N LEU A 9 60.41 32.56 -16.41
CA LEU A 9 60.78 31.83 -15.16
C LEU A 9 59.69 31.01 -14.43
N ALA A 10 59.90 29.80 -13.90
CA ALA A 10 61.03 28.86 -13.87
C ALA A 10 60.49 27.46 -13.48
N ALA A 11 61.02 26.38 -14.08
CA ALA A 11 60.72 25.01 -13.71
C ALA A 11 61.67 24.54 -12.60
N LEU A 12 61.13 24.11 -11.45
CA LEU A 12 61.85 23.42 -10.39
C LEU A 12 61.65 21.91 -10.59
N VAL A 13 62.72 21.19 -10.89
CA VAL A 13 62.76 19.72 -10.92
C VAL A 13 62.99 19.23 -9.49
N CYS A 14 62.06 18.43 -8.95
CA CYS A 14 62.20 17.72 -7.68
C CYS A 14 62.09 16.21 -7.96
N PRO A 15 63.06 15.36 -7.54
CA PRO A 15 63.05 13.95 -7.89
C PRO A 15 62.04 13.20 -7.02
N LEU A 16 61.09 12.52 -7.67
CA LEU A 16 60.12 11.65 -7.03
C LEU A 16 60.84 10.39 -6.51
N MET A 17 60.98 10.23 -5.20
CA MET A 17 61.32 8.95 -4.59
C MET A 17 60.14 7.98 -4.78
N ALA A 18 60.37 6.89 -5.50
CA ALA A 18 59.43 5.80 -5.63
C ALA A 18 59.30 5.07 -4.28
N VAL A 19 58.21 5.34 -3.55
CA VAL A 19 57.78 4.52 -2.42
C VAL A 19 57.15 3.26 -2.99
N LEU A 20 57.84 2.13 -2.84
CA LEU A 20 57.29 0.79 -3.06
C LEU A 20 56.12 0.56 -2.11
N SER A 21 54.89 0.72 -2.62
CA SER A 21 53.67 0.30 -1.95
C SER A 21 53.60 -1.23 -1.96
N LEU A 22 53.80 -1.84 -0.79
CA LEU A 22 53.43 -3.24 -0.57
C LEU A 22 51.92 -3.39 -0.82
N PRO A 23 51.47 -4.39 -1.59
CA PRO A 23 50.05 -4.65 -1.75
C PRO A 23 49.43 -5.01 -0.40
N ALA A 24 48.36 -4.31 -0.02
CA ALA A 24 47.53 -4.71 1.10
C ALA A 24 47.05 -6.16 0.88
N PRO A 25 46.97 -7.00 1.93
CA PRO A 25 46.49 -8.37 1.78
C PRO A 25 45.05 -8.33 1.24
N ILE A 26 44.84 -8.93 0.08
CA ILE A 26 43.52 -9.21 -0.47
C ILE A 26 42.87 -10.21 0.49
N MET A 27 42.00 -9.74 1.40
CA MET A 27 41.08 -10.63 2.09
C MET A 27 40.22 -11.30 1.02
N GLY A 28 40.43 -12.61 0.80
CA GLY A 28 39.64 -13.39 -0.14
C GLY A 28 38.15 -13.29 0.23
N ALA A 29 37.30 -13.03 -0.76
CA ALA A 29 35.85 -13.01 -0.56
C ALA A 29 35.38 -14.38 -0.06
N GLN A 30 34.97 -14.45 1.19
CA GLN A 30 34.51 -15.68 1.82
C GLN A 30 33.19 -16.11 1.14
N THR A 31 33.14 -17.34 0.62
CA THR A 31 31.97 -17.86 -0.10
C THR A 31 30.83 -18.16 0.88
N THR A 32 29.63 -17.64 0.62
CA THR A 32 28.44 -17.93 1.42
C THR A 32 27.86 -19.28 0.97
N SER A 33 27.57 -20.18 1.90
CA SER A 33 26.95 -21.47 1.56
C SER A 33 25.44 -21.43 1.76
N VAL A 34 24.68 -21.95 0.80
CA VAL A 34 23.22 -22.11 0.86
C VAL A 34 22.89 -23.59 0.74
N THR A 35 22.38 -24.20 1.81
CA THR A 35 21.97 -25.61 1.81
C THR A 35 20.46 -25.72 1.89
N VAL A 36 19.84 -26.32 0.88
CA VAL A 36 18.40 -26.62 0.81
C VAL A 36 18.18 -28.09 1.10
N GLN A 37 17.33 -28.42 2.07
CA GLN A 37 16.93 -29.78 2.42
C GLN A 37 15.89 -30.32 1.44
N ALA A 38 16.30 -30.53 0.19
CA ALA A 38 15.43 -30.85 -0.93
C ALA A 38 14.95 -32.32 -0.96
N GLY A 39 15.56 -33.23 -0.19
CA GLY A 39 15.07 -34.61 -0.01
C GLY A 39 14.14 -34.81 1.19
N GLN A 40 13.93 -33.77 2.00
CA GLN A 40 13.06 -33.85 3.18
C GLN A 40 11.65 -33.34 2.84
N PRO A 41 10.60 -33.81 3.54
CA PRO A 41 9.26 -33.24 3.44
C PRO A 41 9.28 -31.73 3.74
N GLY A 42 8.61 -30.95 2.90
CA GLY A 42 8.46 -29.52 3.14
C GLY A 42 7.32 -29.19 4.10
N ARG A 43 7.29 -27.96 4.61
CA ARG A 43 6.14 -27.43 5.35
C ARG A 43 5.08 -26.91 4.38
N PRO A 44 3.78 -27.13 4.60
CA PRO A 44 2.75 -26.72 3.65
C PRO A 44 2.70 -25.20 3.51
N ILE A 45 2.57 -24.72 2.29
CA ILE A 45 2.29 -23.33 1.94
C ILE A 45 0.84 -23.25 1.46
N SER A 46 0.11 -22.23 1.91
CA SER A 46 -1.22 -21.96 1.37
C SER A 46 -1.19 -21.82 -0.15
N PRO A 47 -2.04 -22.54 -0.91
CA PRO A 47 -2.12 -22.36 -2.35
C PRO A 47 -2.64 -20.95 -2.73
N ASP A 48 -3.26 -20.27 -1.77
CA ASP A 48 -3.84 -18.94 -1.93
C ASP A 48 -2.94 -17.79 -1.43
N LEU A 49 -1.66 -18.07 -1.12
CA LEU A 49 -0.78 -17.13 -0.43
C LEU A 49 -0.70 -15.74 -1.09
N PHE A 50 -0.57 -15.64 -2.41
CA PHE A 50 -0.39 -14.36 -3.09
C PHE A 50 -1.67 -13.92 -3.82
N GLY A 51 -2.26 -12.81 -3.37
CA GLY A 51 -3.43 -12.20 -3.99
C GLY A 51 -3.27 -10.69 -4.18
N ILE A 52 -4.38 -10.02 -4.45
CA ILE A 52 -4.43 -8.57 -4.64
C ILE A 52 -5.46 -7.94 -3.71
N PHE A 53 -5.18 -6.69 -3.32
CA PHE A 53 -6.10 -5.82 -2.62
C PHE A 53 -6.68 -4.79 -3.60
N PHE A 54 -7.98 -4.57 -3.58
CA PHE A 54 -8.63 -3.54 -4.37
C PHE A 54 -9.54 -2.68 -3.50
N GLU A 55 -9.28 -1.38 -3.55
CA GLU A 55 -10.09 -0.30 -3.02
C GLU A 55 -10.24 0.75 -4.11
N ASP A 56 -11.42 1.38 -4.19
CA ASP A 56 -11.57 2.61 -4.97
C ASP A 56 -10.91 3.79 -4.21
N ILE A 57 -9.58 3.83 -4.30
CA ILE A 57 -8.68 4.91 -3.90
C ILE A 57 -7.87 5.30 -5.14
N ASN A 58 -7.38 6.54 -5.23
CA ASN A 58 -6.53 7.00 -6.33
C ASN A 58 -7.16 6.87 -7.72
N TYR A 59 -8.50 6.99 -7.80
CA TYR A 59 -9.29 6.76 -9.02
C TYR A 59 -9.09 5.32 -9.56
N ALA A 60 -8.94 4.34 -8.67
CA ALA A 60 -8.72 2.94 -9.04
C ALA A 60 -9.95 2.30 -9.71
N ALA A 61 -11.18 2.66 -9.34
CA ALA A 61 -12.39 2.22 -10.02
C ALA A 61 -12.86 3.25 -11.04
N ASP A 62 -13.56 4.32 -10.61
CA ASP A 62 -14.11 5.36 -11.48
C ASP A 62 -12.96 6.21 -12.07
N GLY A 63 -12.82 6.18 -13.41
CA GLY A 63 -11.70 6.79 -14.12
C GLY A 63 -10.42 5.92 -14.19
N GLY A 64 -10.52 4.67 -13.72
CA GLY A 64 -9.47 3.67 -13.68
C GLY A 64 -9.90 2.32 -14.25
N LEU A 65 -10.02 1.31 -13.39
CA LEU A 65 -10.32 -0.07 -13.78
C LEU A 65 -11.72 -0.22 -14.38
N TYR A 66 -12.69 0.58 -13.94
CA TYR A 66 -14.03 0.61 -14.54
C TYR A 66 -13.98 1.36 -15.88
N ALA A 67 -14.50 0.76 -16.96
CA ALA A 67 -14.27 1.28 -18.32
C ALA A 67 -15.18 2.46 -18.74
N GLU A 68 -16.02 2.99 -17.84
CA GLU A 68 -16.83 4.18 -18.12
C GLU A 68 -15.94 5.38 -18.44
N LEU A 69 -16.18 6.01 -19.58
CA LEU A 69 -15.40 7.16 -20.04
C LEU A 69 -16.03 8.50 -19.64
N VAL A 70 -17.31 8.53 -19.25
CA VAL A 70 -18.02 9.75 -18.85
C VAL A 70 -17.88 9.98 -17.34
N GLN A 71 -17.25 11.11 -16.97
CA GLN A 71 -17.18 11.54 -15.58
C GLN A 71 -18.49 12.23 -15.18
N ASN A 72 -18.98 12.01 -13.96
CA ASN A 72 -20.22 12.61 -13.46
C ASN A 72 -21.45 12.31 -14.37
N ARG A 73 -21.57 11.07 -14.84
CA ARG A 73 -22.60 10.63 -15.80
C ARG A 73 -24.05 10.86 -15.41
N SER A 74 -24.32 11.04 -14.12
CA SER A 74 -25.67 11.22 -13.54
C SER A 74 -25.80 12.50 -12.71
N PHE A 75 -24.88 13.46 -12.87
CA PHE A 75 -24.97 14.79 -12.23
C PHE A 75 -25.00 14.79 -10.68
N GLU A 76 -24.58 13.68 -10.06
CA GLU A 76 -24.64 13.48 -8.61
C GLU A 76 -23.50 14.13 -7.81
N TYR A 77 -22.53 14.74 -8.50
CA TYR A 77 -21.37 15.35 -7.84
C TYR A 77 -21.78 16.55 -7.00
N THR A 78 -21.19 16.67 -5.81
CA THR A 78 -21.44 17.79 -4.89
C THR A 78 -20.17 18.24 -4.18
N ALA A 79 -20.26 19.36 -3.46
CA ALA A 79 -19.20 19.83 -2.58
C ALA A 79 -18.83 18.85 -1.44
N ARG A 80 -19.68 17.83 -1.17
CA ARG A 80 -19.41 16.77 -0.19
C ARG A 80 -18.39 15.76 -0.72
N ASP A 81 -18.42 15.48 -2.01
CA ASP A 81 -17.44 14.62 -2.70
C ASP A 81 -16.08 15.33 -2.72
N ASN A 82 -16.08 16.58 -3.19
CA ASN A 82 -14.91 17.44 -3.25
C ASN A 82 -15.37 18.89 -3.17
N ARG A 83 -14.74 19.72 -2.33
CA ARG A 83 -15.19 21.10 -2.07
C ARG A 83 -15.26 22.00 -3.31
N GLN A 84 -14.53 21.66 -4.38
CA GLN A 84 -14.52 22.41 -5.63
C GLN A 84 -15.60 21.93 -6.62
N TRP A 85 -16.32 20.85 -6.30
CA TRP A 85 -17.27 20.22 -7.21
C TRP A 85 -18.70 20.72 -6.98
N ASN A 86 -19.46 20.66 -8.07
CA ASN A 86 -20.89 20.92 -8.17
C ASN A 86 -21.52 19.91 -9.14
N ASN A 87 -22.84 19.97 -9.31
CA ASN A 87 -23.56 18.98 -10.11
C ASN A 87 -23.19 18.97 -11.60
N LEU A 88 -22.62 20.05 -12.14
CA LEU A 88 -22.14 20.16 -13.51
C LEU A 88 -20.61 20.00 -13.62
N THR A 89 -19.93 19.55 -12.56
CA THR A 89 -18.49 19.25 -12.67
C THR A 89 -18.26 18.22 -13.78
N ALA A 90 -17.24 18.45 -14.60
CA ALA A 90 -16.93 17.72 -15.85
C ALA A 90 -17.87 17.95 -17.03
N TRP A 91 -18.90 18.80 -16.89
CA TRP A 91 -19.86 19.13 -17.95
C TRP A 91 -19.81 20.61 -18.32
N GLU A 92 -19.83 20.89 -19.62
CA GLU A 92 -19.89 22.24 -20.17
C GLU A 92 -21.11 22.39 -21.09
N LEU A 93 -21.79 23.54 -21.03
CA LEU A 93 -22.87 23.87 -21.96
C LEU A 93 -22.29 24.15 -23.34
N VAL A 94 -22.86 23.52 -24.37
CA VAL A 94 -22.47 23.74 -25.77
C VAL A 94 -23.64 24.31 -26.56
N GLN A 95 -23.37 25.38 -27.29
CA GLN A 95 -24.28 26.03 -28.21
C GLN A 95 -23.73 25.89 -29.64
N ARG A 96 -24.51 25.30 -30.55
CA ARG A 96 -24.14 25.14 -31.97
C ARG A 96 -25.20 25.78 -32.85
N GLU A 97 -24.75 26.26 -34.01
CA GLU A 97 -25.64 26.75 -35.09
C GLU A 97 -26.58 27.90 -34.64
N GLY A 98 -26.13 28.72 -33.68
CA GLY A 98 -26.88 29.89 -33.18
C GLY A 98 -27.89 29.57 -32.08
N ALA A 99 -27.95 28.34 -31.58
CA ALA A 99 -28.84 27.96 -30.48
C ALA A 99 -28.56 28.75 -29.20
N GLN A 100 -29.62 29.15 -28.52
CA GLN A 100 -29.60 29.81 -27.23
C GLN A 100 -30.36 28.99 -26.20
N GLY A 101 -29.96 29.14 -24.94
CA GLY A 101 -30.56 28.41 -23.83
C GLY A 101 -29.60 28.21 -22.68
N ARG A 102 -30.04 27.41 -21.70
CA ARG A 102 -29.29 27.14 -20.47
C ARG A 102 -29.42 25.68 -20.04
N VAL A 103 -28.52 25.28 -19.14
CA VAL A 103 -28.61 24.02 -18.38
C VAL A 103 -28.82 24.32 -16.90
N THR A 104 -29.73 23.59 -16.28
CA THR A 104 -29.88 23.49 -14.82
C THR A 104 -29.77 22.03 -14.40
N VAL A 105 -29.55 21.76 -13.12
CA VAL A 105 -29.67 20.40 -12.55
C VAL A 105 -30.90 20.36 -11.68
N GLU A 106 -31.77 19.38 -11.93
CA GLU A 106 -33.09 19.28 -11.30
C GLU A 106 -33.30 17.90 -10.68
N THR A 107 -34.31 17.81 -9.80
CA THR A 107 -34.64 16.59 -9.04
C THR A 107 -36.12 16.22 -9.07
N VAL A 108 -36.93 16.97 -9.82
CA VAL A 108 -38.38 16.74 -9.89
C VAL A 108 -38.67 15.69 -10.96
N ALA A 109 -39.43 14.65 -10.59
CA ALA A 109 -39.72 13.50 -11.46
C ALA A 109 -38.45 12.86 -12.08
N PRO A 110 -37.48 12.46 -11.24
CA PRO A 110 -36.19 11.94 -11.69
C PRO A 110 -36.33 10.58 -12.35
N LEU A 111 -35.27 10.14 -13.04
CA LEU A 111 -35.19 8.78 -13.59
C LEU A 111 -35.35 7.72 -12.47
N HIS A 112 -34.69 7.94 -11.34
CA HIS A 112 -34.75 7.05 -10.18
C HIS A 112 -34.53 7.81 -8.87
N ALA A 113 -35.10 7.34 -7.76
CA ALA A 113 -34.98 8.01 -6.46
C ALA A 113 -33.57 7.93 -5.84
N ASN A 114 -32.78 6.91 -6.20
CA ASN A 114 -31.42 6.72 -5.67
C ASN A 114 -30.39 7.70 -6.24
N ASN A 115 -30.58 8.14 -7.49
CA ASN A 115 -29.79 9.17 -8.16
C ASN A 115 -30.79 10.19 -8.72
N PRO A 116 -31.29 11.11 -7.87
CA PRO A 116 -32.42 11.94 -8.23
C PRO A 116 -32.06 13.09 -9.19
N ARG A 117 -30.79 13.29 -9.55
CA ARG A 117 -30.37 14.47 -10.32
C ARG A 117 -30.29 14.17 -11.82
N TYR A 118 -30.70 15.13 -12.62
CA TYR A 118 -30.54 15.11 -14.08
C TYR A 118 -30.25 16.52 -14.62
N ALA A 119 -29.61 16.61 -15.77
CA ALA A 119 -29.43 17.89 -16.46
C ALA A 119 -30.68 18.27 -17.25
N ALA A 120 -31.24 19.44 -16.97
CA ALA A 120 -32.36 20.01 -17.71
C ALA A 120 -31.85 21.07 -18.69
N LEU A 121 -31.95 20.78 -19.98
CA LEU A 121 -31.69 21.72 -21.07
C LEU A 121 -32.95 22.50 -21.38
N GLU A 122 -32.89 23.81 -21.24
CA GLU A 122 -33.92 24.74 -21.70
C GLU A 122 -33.47 25.38 -23.01
N ILE A 123 -34.09 24.94 -24.11
CA ILE A 123 -33.71 25.30 -25.48
C ILE A 123 -34.68 26.36 -25.98
N GLU A 124 -34.15 27.54 -26.30
CA GLU A 124 -34.96 28.64 -26.80
C GLU A 124 -35.41 28.37 -28.25
N PRO A 125 -36.52 29.00 -28.72
CA PRO A 125 -36.95 28.97 -30.12
C PRO A 125 -35.99 29.74 -31.04
N ALA A 126 -34.79 29.22 -31.21
CA ALA A 126 -33.78 29.68 -32.17
C ALA A 126 -33.30 28.46 -32.96
N GLY A 127 -32.90 28.64 -34.22
CA GLY A 127 -32.31 27.55 -35.00
C GLY A 127 -31.07 26.94 -34.31
N GLY A 128 -30.72 25.71 -34.68
CA GLY A 128 -29.50 25.03 -34.22
C GLY A 128 -29.73 23.96 -33.14
N SER A 129 -28.70 23.71 -32.33
CA SER A 129 -28.75 22.71 -31.26
C SER A 129 -28.00 23.13 -29.98
N LEU A 130 -28.62 22.88 -28.82
CA LEU A 130 -28.08 23.09 -27.49
C LEU A 130 -27.70 21.75 -26.87
N GLY A 131 -26.64 21.68 -26.08
CA GLY A 131 -26.20 20.42 -25.51
C GLY A 131 -25.16 20.52 -24.42
N LEU A 132 -24.56 19.37 -24.11
CA LEU A 132 -23.53 19.23 -23.10
C LEU A 132 -22.29 18.55 -23.66
N LEU A 133 -21.12 18.99 -23.21
CA LEU A 133 -19.83 18.38 -23.47
C LEU A 133 -19.26 17.80 -22.18
N ASN A 134 -18.74 16.57 -22.25
CA ASN A 134 -18.01 15.91 -21.15
C ASN A 134 -16.56 15.66 -21.55
N ALA A 135 -15.63 16.00 -20.64
CA ALA A 135 -14.20 15.81 -20.83
C ALA A 135 -13.66 14.43 -20.40
N GLY A 136 -14.52 13.59 -19.81
CA GLY A 136 -14.11 12.34 -19.17
C GLY A 136 -13.17 12.58 -17.98
N PHE A 137 -12.50 11.51 -17.57
CA PHE A 137 -11.55 11.54 -16.44
C PHE A 137 -10.17 12.03 -16.90
N ASP A 138 -10.03 13.35 -17.07
CA ASP A 138 -8.84 14.02 -17.64
C ASP A 138 -8.57 13.67 -19.12
N GLY A 139 -9.64 13.39 -19.87
CA GLY A 139 -9.60 13.03 -21.29
C GLY A 139 -10.34 11.73 -21.60
N ILE A 140 -10.83 11.60 -22.83
CA ILE A 140 -11.41 10.36 -23.36
C ILE A 140 -10.46 9.84 -24.45
N PRO A 141 -9.71 8.75 -24.21
CA PRO A 141 -8.89 8.14 -25.24
C PRO A 141 -9.78 7.38 -26.23
N VAL A 142 -9.62 7.68 -27.51
CA VAL A 142 -10.27 6.98 -28.62
C VAL A 142 -9.25 6.50 -29.65
N LYS A 143 -9.56 5.39 -30.30
CA LYS A 143 -8.70 4.74 -31.29
C LYS A 143 -9.40 4.59 -32.62
N ALA A 144 -8.73 4.96 -33.70
CA ALA A 144 -9.24 4.87 -35.06
C ALA A 144 -9.78 3.46 -35.36
N GLY A 145 -11.00 3.41 -35.89
CA GLY A 145 -11.68 2.18 -36.26
C GLY A 145 -12.37 1.45 -35.10
N GLU A 146 -12.10 1.80 -33.85
CA GLU A 146 -12.77 1.20 -32.70
C GLU A 146 -14.17 1.77 -32.48
N ALA A 147 -15.02 0.94 -31.86
CA ALA A 147 -16.40 1.23 -31.58
C ALA A 147 -16.62 1.44 -30.08
N TYR A 148 -17.47 2.42 -29.78
CA TYR A 148 -17.80 2.85 -28.43
C TYR A 148 -19.32 2.84 -28.28
N ASP A 149 -19.81 2.14 -27.27
CA ASP A 149 -21.23 2.04 -26.98
C ASP A 149 -21.66 3.23 -26.11
N PHE A 150 -22.53 4.04 -26.69
CA PHE A 150 -23.12 5.19 -26.04
C PHE A 150 -24.53 4.87 -25.55
N SER A 151 -24.89 5.38 -24.38
CA SER A 151 -26.28 5.41 -23.95
C SER A 151 -26.62 6.64 -23.11
N LEU A 152 -27.90 7.03 -23.09
CA LEU A 152 -28.44 7.98 -22.13
C LEU A 152 -29.90 7.67 -21.83
N PHE A 153 -30.43 8.29 -20.77
CA PHE A 153 -31.86 8.46 -20.60
C PHE A 153 -32.25 9.90 -20.92
N ALA A 154 -33.35 10.08 -21.65
CA ALA A 154 -33.87 11.41 -21.97
C ALA A 154 -35.39 11.50 -21.82
N ARG A 155 -35.87 12.70 -21.47
CA ARG A 155 -37.29 13.04 -21.32
C ARG A 155 -37.57 14.48 -21.77
N ALA A 156 -38.62 14.68 -22.55
CA ALA A 156 -39.18 16.00 -22.86
C ALA A 156 -40.16 16.43 -21.76
N PHE A 157 -39.89 17.56 -21.10
CA PHE A 157 -40.79 18.16 -20.11
C PHE A 157 -41.75 19.17 -20.71
N SER A 158 -41.35 19.87 -21.76
CA SER A 158 -42.19 20.84 -22.47
C SER A 158 -41.66 21.12 -23.89
N GLY A 159 -42.50 21.75 -24.72
CA GLY A 159 -42.14 22.15 -26.08
C GLY A 159 -42.07 20.97 -27.06
N THR A 160 -41.31 21.17 -28.13
CA THR A 160 -41.14 20.21 -29.24
C THR A 160 -39.64 20.00 -29.51
N PRO A 161 -38.91 19.33 -28.60
CA PRO A 161 -37.51 19.01 -28.83
C PRO A 161 -37.36 18.09 -30.05
N GLY A 162 -36.30 18.32 -30.80
CA GLY A 162 -35.91 17.54 -31.96
C GLY A 162 -35.07 16.31 -31.58
N PRO A 163 -34.54 15.60 -32.60
CA PRO A 163 -33.62 14.50 -32.43
C PRO A 163 -32.37 14.87 -31.62
N ILE A 164 -31.79 13.87 -30.93
CA ILE A 164 -30.52 13.98 -30.24
C ILE A 164 -29.39 13.60 -31.20
N ARG A 165 -28.28 14.33 -31.17
CA ARG A 165 -27.04 14.02 -31.90
C ARG A 165 -25.90 13.85 -30.90
N VAL A 166 -25.14 12.78 -31.05
CA VAL A 166 -24.04 12.44 -30.15
C VAL A 166 -22.75 12.42 -30.95
N ARG A 167 -21.71 13.07 -30.45
CA ARG A 167 -20.44 13.24 -31.16
C ARG A 167 -19.27 12.93 -30.25
N LEU A 168 -18.24 12.34 -30.84
CA LEU A 168 -16.87 12.41 -30.33
C LEU A 168 -16.19 13.56 -31.06
N GLU A 169 -15.65 14.50 -30.33
CA GLU A 169 -14.90 15.64 -30.86
C GLU A 169 -13.48 15.65 -30.27
N SER A 170 -12.48 16.08 -31.04
CA SER A 170 -11.18 16.42 -30.47
C SER A 170 -11.31 17.64 -29.55
N LYS A 171 -10.28 17.91 -28.76
CA LYS A 171 -10.23 19.13 -27.95
C LYS A 171 -10.39 20.43 -28.76
N GLN A 172 -10.00 20.41 -30.04
CA GLN A 172 -10.13 21.54 -30.97
C GLN A 172 -11.47 21.54 -31.74
N GLY A 173 -12.37 20.59 -31.44
CA GLY A 173 -13.69 20.49 -32.06
C GLY A 173 -13.73 19.73 -33.38
N ALA A 174 -12.66 19.00 -33.75
CA ALA A 174 -12.68 18.16 -34.96
C ALA A 174 -13.56 16.94 -34.72
N LEU A 175 -14.40 16.56 -35.70
CA LEU A 175 -15.30 15.42 -35.57
C LEU A 175 -14.54 14.10 -35.65
N LEU A 176 -14.66 13.27 -34.61
CA LEU A 176 -14.04 11.95 -34.50
C LEU A 176 -15.05 10.80 -34.62
N GLY A 177 -16.34 11.06 -34.47
CA GLY A 177 -17.39 10.06 -34.61
C GLY A 177 -18.75 10.65 -34.27
N GLU A 178 -19.83 10.14 -34.86
CA GLU A 178 -21.17 10.70 -34.68
C GLU A 178 -22.27 9.65 -34.80
N ALA A 179 -23.35 9.84 -34.05
CA ALA A 179 -24.58 9.09 -34.20
C ALA A 179 -25.81 9.99 -33.96
N GLY A 180 -26.90 9.70 -34.67
CA GLY A 180 -28.21 10.31 -34.44
C GLY A 180 -29.12 9.40 -33.64
N LEU A 181 -29.94 9.99 -32.78
CA LEU A 181 -30.93 9.31 -31.95
C LEU A 181 -32.30 9.97 -32.14
N ALA A 182 -33.37 9.20 -31.92
CA ALA A 182 -34.73 9.72 -32.01
C ALA A 182 -34.98 10.85 -30.99
N LYS A 183 -36.02 11.65 -31.25
CA LYS A 183 -36.43 12.73 -30.33
C LYS A 183 -36.93 12.16 -28.98
N PRO A 184 -36.69 12.84 -27.85
CA PRO A 184 -37.23 12.45 -26.55
C PRO A 184 -38.77 12.47 -26.53
N THR A 185 -39.37 11.63 -25.68
CA THR A 185 -40.81 11.63 -25.41
C THR A 185 -41.10 12.18 -24.01
N THR A 186 -42.37 12.23 -23.61
CA THR A 186 -42.77 12.75 -22.28
C THR A 186 -42.43 11.83 -21.11
N GLU A 187 -41.94 10.61 -21.39
CA GLU A 187 -41.47 9.65 -20.39
C GLU A 187 -39.95 9.47 -20.47
N TRP A 188 -39.33 9.12 -19.35
CA TRP A 188 -37.92 8.74 -19.35
C TRP A 188 -37.71 7.48 -20.19
N GLN A 189 -36.87 7.59 -21.21
CA GLN A 189 -36.55 6.49 -22.12
C GLN A 189 -35.05 6.37 -22.31
N ARG A 190 -34.57 5.12 -22.42
CA ARG A 190 -33.19 4.81 -22.72
C ARG A 190 -32.96 4.89 -24.23
N PHE A 191 -31.90 5.60 -24.63
CA PHE A 191 -31.41 5.69 -26.00
C PHE A 191 -30.00 5.11 -26.06
N THR A 192 -29.67 4.44 -27.17
CA THR A 192 -28.36 3.79 -27.38
C THR A 192 -27.86 4.02 -28.79
N ALA A 193 -26.56 4.17 -28.97
CA ALA A 193 -25.90 4.20 -30.26
C ALA A 193 -24.49 3.63 -30.17
N THR A 194 -23.90 3.26 -31.30
CA THR A 194 -22.48 2.94 -31.40
C THR A 194 -21.77 4.04 -32.17
N LEU A 195 -20.75 4.63 -31.56
CA LEU A 195 -19.88 5.63 -32.17
C LEU A 195 -18.61 4.92 -32.66
N LYS A 196 -18.27 5.09 -33.94
CA LYS A 196 -17.01 4.58 -34.49
C LYS A 196 -16.02 5.74 -34.61
N ALA A 197 -14.89 5.63 -33.92
CA ALA A 197 -13.85 6.65 -33.98
C ALA A 197 -13.13 6.64 -35.34
N THR A 198 -12.92 7.80 -35.93
CA THR A 198 -12.29 7.97 -37.26
C THR A 198 -10.80 8.26 -37.19
N ALA A 199 -10.30 8.69 -36.03
CA ALA A 199 -8.89 8.97 -35.77
C ALA A 199 -8.52 8.60 -34.32
N ASP A 200 -7.22 8.40 -34.08
CA ASP A 200 -6.67 8.31 -32.72
C ASP A 200 -6.70 9.70 -32.07
N ASP A 201 -7.20 9.78 -30.83
CA ASP A 201 -7.12 10.98 -30.00
C ASP A 201 -7.04 10.56 -28.53
N ALA A 202 -6.10 11.11 -27.76
CA ALA A 202 -5.92 10.78 -26.34
C ALA A 202 -6.82 11.64 -25.42
N ASP A 203 -7.38 12.73 -25.95
CA ASP A 203 -8.07 13.79 -25.22
C ASP A 203 -9.38 14.19 -25.95
N ALA A 204 -10.12 13.21 -26.47
CA ALA A 204 -11.42 13.43 -27.09
C ALA A 204 -12.48 13.88 -26.05
N ARG A 205 -13.60 14.39 -26.56
CA ARG A 205 -14.74 14.92 -25.80
C ARG A 205 -16.03 14.30 -26.31
N LEU A 206 -16.91 13.93 -25.39
CA LEU A 206 -18.26 13.50 -25.73
C LEU A 206 -19.17 14.73 -25.77
N VAL A 207 -19.91 14.92 -26.86
CA VAL A 207 -20.86 16.03 -27.02
C VAL A 207 -22.24 15.47 -27.33
N VAL A 208 -23.25 15.84 -26.53
CA VAL A 208 -24.65 15.44 -26.70
C VAL A 208 -25.47 16.69 -26.99
N LEU A 209 -26.02 16.79 -28.20
CA LEU A 209 -26.76 17.94 -28.72
C LEU A 209 -28.23 17.59 -28.92
N VAL A 210 -29.11 18.53 -28.60
CA VAL A 210 -30.55 18.43 -28.82
C VAL A 210 -30.99 19.63 -29.68
N SER A 211 -31.72 19.35 -30.75
CA SER A 211 -32.29 20.38 -31.64
C SER A 211 -33.72 20.75 -31.22
N GLY A 212 -34.33 21.73 -31.90
CA GLY A 212 -35.70 22.15 -31.63
C GLY A 212 -35.80 23.10 -30.44
N ALA A 213 -36.96 23.18 -29.80
CA ALA A 213 -37.21 24.11 -28.68
C ALA A 213 -38.01 23.42 -27.57
N GLY A 214 -37.79 23.82 -26.32
CA GLY A 214 -38.46 23.24 -25.16
C GLY A 214 -37.50 22.84 -24.04
N LYS A 215 -38.01 22.06 -23.08
CA LYS A 215 -37.25 21.60 -21.93
C LYS A 215 -37.00 20.09 -22.02
N VAL A 216 -35.75 19.66 -21.95
CA VAL A 216 -35.34 18.24 -22.04
C VAL A 216 -34.45 17.87 -20.86
N GLY A 217 -34.81 16.80 -20.16
CA GLY A 217 -33.93 16.14 -19.18
C GLY A 217 -33.02 15.13 -19.84
N LEU A 218 -31.75 15.13 -19.47
CA LEU A 218 -30.74 14.13 -19.82
C LEU A 218 -30.15 13.54 -18.54
N ASP A 219 -30.04 12.22 -18.46
CA ASP A 219 -29.51 11.52 -17.29
C ASP A 219 -28.77 10.23 -17.71
N MET A 220 -27.93 9.70 -16.82
CA MET A 220 -27.20 8.44 -16.98
C MET A 220 -26.49 8.33 -18.34
N ILE A 221 -25.77 9.40 -18.72
CA ILE A 221 -25.04 9.51 -19.98
C ILE A 221 -23.77 8.69 -19.88
N SER A 222 -23.63 7.64 -20.69
CA SER A 222 -22.55 6.67 -20.58
C SER A 222 -21.87 6.45 -21.93
N LEU A 223 -20.55 6.23 -21.91
CA LEU A 223 -19.76 5.85 -23.06
C LEU A 223 -18.75 4.78 -22.66
N PHE A 224 -18.86 3.60 -23.25
CA PHE A 224 -17.94 2.47 -23.01
C PHE A 224 -17.21 2.09 -24.29
N PRO A 225 -15.91 1.73 -24.23
CA PRO A 225 -15.27 1.03 -25.32
C PRO A 225 -15.88 -0.38 -25.46
N GLN A 226 -16.12 -0.86 -26.69
CA GLN A 226 -16.54 -2.26 -26.89
C GLN A 226 -15.44 -3.27 -26.52
N LYS A 227 -14.18 -2.83 -26.52
CA LYS A 227 -13.02 -3.61 -26.11
C LYS A 227 -12.79 -3.52 -24.59
N THR A 228 -13.76 -3.96 -23.80
CA THR A 228 -13.55 -4.22 -22.37
C THR A 228 -12.81 -5.53 -22.15
N PHE A 229 -12.23 -5.70 -20.96
CA PHE A 229 -11.63 -6.98 -20.56
C PHE A 229 -12.64 -8.11 -20.70
N ARG A 230 -12.25 -9.17 -21.42
CA ARG A 230 -13.13 -10.32 -21.76
C ARG A 230 -14.45 -9.93 -22.41
N HIS A 231 -14.54 -8.76 -23.03
CA HIS A 231 -15.77 -8.22 -23.66
C HIS A 231 -16.99 -8.18 -22.72
N ARG A 232 -16.77 -8.00 -21.42
CA ARG A 232 -17.86 -7.89 -20.45
C ARG A 232 -18.61 -6.57 -20.65
N PRO A 233 -19.96 -6.56 -20.73
CA PRO A 233 -20.75 -5.33 -20.68
C PRO A 233 -20.61 -4.69 -19.29
N ASN A 234 -20.66 -3.36 -19.21
CA ASN A 234 -20.37 -2.64 -17.96
C ASN A 234 -19.00 -3.04 -17.34
N GLY A 235 -18.07 -3.48 -18.20
CA GLY A 235 -16.88 -4.19 -17.80
C GLY A 235 -15.68 -3.31 -17.49
N LEU A 236 -14.51 -3.94 -17.49
CA LEU A 236 -13.28 -3.31 -17.03
C LEU A 236 -12.41 -2.84 -18.20
N ARG A 237 -11.61 -1.80 -17.92
CA ARG A 237 -10.60 -1.27 -18.84
C ARG A 237 -9.57 -2.36 -19.13
N ALA A 238 -9.46 -2.75 -20.40
CA ALA A 238 -8.84 -4.01 -20.78
C ALA A 238 -7.34 -4.12 -20.42
N ASP A 239 -6.58 -3.05 -20.62
CA ASP A 239 -5.15 -2.99 -20.34
C ASP A 239 -4.85 -3.05 -18.82
N LEU A 240 -5.62 -2.33 -18.00
CA LEU A 240 -5.52 -2.36 -16.53
C LEU A 240 -5.92 -3.73 -15.96
N ALA A 241 -7.02 -4.29 -16.45
CA ALA A 241 -7.46 -5.62 -16.04
C ALA A 241 -6.45 -6.70 -16.45
N GLN A 242 -5.82 -6.58 -17.63
CA GLN A 242 -4.81 -7.53 -18.10
C GLN A 242 -3.54 -7.49 -17.24
N ILE A 243 -3.00 -6.29 -16.93
CA ILE A 243 -1.80 -6.20 -16.08
C ILE A 243 -2.06 -6.74 -14.66
N ILE A 244 -3.30 -6.64 -14.16
CA ILE A 244 -3.70 -7.29 -12.91
C ILE A 244 -3.75 -8.81 -13.08
N ALA A 245 -4.35 -9.31 -14.17
CA ALA A 245 -4.42 -10.75 -14.46
C ALA A 245 -3.03 -11.38 -14.63
N ASP A 246 -2.05 -10.63 -15.13
CA ASP A 246 -0.66 -11.07 -15.31
C ASP A 246 0.09 -11.28 -13.99
N LEU A 247 -0.43 -10.79 -12.86
CA LEU A 247 0.03 -11.18 -11.52
C LEU A 247 -0.37 -12.62 -11.15
N LYS A 248 -1.38 -13.18 -11.83
CA LYS A 248 -2.01 -14.47 -11.53
C LYS A 248 -2.46 -14.59 -10.06
N PRO A 249 -3.17 -13.58 -9.51
CA PRO A 249 -3.53 -13.57 -8.10
C PRO A 249 -4.45 -14.74 -7.75
N LYS A 250 -4.27 -15.30 -6.56
CA LYS A 250 -5.10 -16.42 -6.07
C LYS A 250 -6.41 -15.97 -5.46
N PHE A 251 -6.45 -14.74 -4.96
CA PHE A 251 -7.64 -14.11 -4.45
C PHE A 251 -7.60 -12.60 -4.73
N MET A 252 -8.76 -11.96 -4.66
CA MET A 252 -8.91 -10.51 -4.70
C MET A 252 -9.76 -10.05 -3.51
N ARG A 253 -9.19 -9.20 -2.67
CA ARG A 253 -9.89 -8.48 -1.60
C ARG A 253 -10.57 -7.23 -2.15
N PHE A 254 -11.87 -7.05 -1.90
CA PHE A 254 -12.66 -5.90 -2.36
C PHE A 254 -13.90 -5.67 -1.46
N PRO A 255 -14.64 -4.56 -1.53
CA PRO A 255 -14.23 -3.28 -2.10
C PRO A 255 -13.17 -2.58 -1.25
N GLY A 256 -12.70 -3.23 -0.17
CA GLY A 256 -11.40 -3.04 0.46
C GLY A 256 -11.16 -1.70 1.14
N GLY A 257 -10.39 -1.75 2.23
CA GLY A 257 -9.86 -0.60 2.92
C GLY A 257 -10.90 0.22 3.68
N CYS A 258 -10.55 1.47 3.91
CA CYS A 258 -11.41 2.47 4.54
C CYS A 258 -12.74 2.66 3.79
N LEU A 259 -12.76 2.41 2.48
CA LEU A 259 -13.97 2.51 1.65
C LEU A 259 -15.11 1.62 2.14
N ALA A 260 -14.81 0.42 2.62
CA ALA A 260 -15.84 -0.51 3.10
C ALA A 260 -16.66 0.09 4.25
N HIS A 261 -16.01 0.75 5.22
CA HIS A 261 -16.69 1.30 6.41
C HIS A 261 -17.24 2.71 6.20
N GLY A 262 -16.74 3.44 5.20
CA GLY A 262 -17.20 4.78 4.86
C GLY A 262 -16.85 5.87 5.88
N ASP A 263 -17.06 7.12 5.46
CA ASP A 263 -16.91 8.34 6.27
C ASP A 263 -18.18 8.56 7.12
N GLY A 264 -18.26 7.82 8.23
CA GLY A 264 -19.43 7.73 9.10
C GLY A 264 -20.47 6.68 8.67
N LEU A 265 -21.40 6.35 9.58
CA LEU A 265 -22.39 5.26 9.38
C LEU A 265 -23.24 5.41 8.11
N GLY A 266 -23.58 6.65 7.73
CA GLY A 266 -24.38 6.94 6.54
C GLY A 266 -23.64 6.79 5.20
N ASN A 267 -22.34 6.50 5.21
CA ASN A 267 -21.50 6.32 4.04
C ASN A 267 -20.86 4.91 3.95
N MET A 268 -21.22 3.99 4.85
CA MET A 268 -20.80 2.59 4.76
C MET A 268 -21.12 2.00 3.39
N TYR A 269 -20.20 1.21 2.86
CA TYR A 269 -20.38 0.54 1.58
C TYR A 269 -21.35 -0.64 1.75
N ARG A 270 -22.58 -0.48 1.25
CA ARG A 270 -23.62 -1.53 1.29
C ARG A 270 -23.67 -2.23 -0.06
N TRP A 271 -23.31 -3.51 -0.10
CA TRP A 271 -23.17 -4.25 -1.36
C TRP A 271 -24.47 -4.26 -2.20
N LYS A 272 -25.63 -4.32 -1.54
CA LYS A 272 -26.96 -4.29 -2.18
C LYS A 272 -27.19 -3.03 -3.02
N ASN A 273 -26.53 -1.92 -2.69
CA ASN A 273 -26.62 -0.67 -3.45
C ASN A 273 -25.84 -0.71 -4.77
N THR A 274 -25.07 -1.76 -5.03
CA THR A 274 -24.11 -1.84 -6.13
C THR A 274 -24.44 -2.90 -7.17
N ILE A 275 -25.55 -3.61 -7.02
CA ILE A 275 -26.01 -4.64 -7.95
C ILE A 275 -27.27 -4.19 -8.70
N GLY A 276 -27.61 -4.91 -9.78
CA GLY A 276 -28.75 -4.58 -10.63
C GLY A 276 -28.45 -3.47 -11.65
N PRO A 277 -29.50 -2.96 -12.33
CA PRO A 277 -29.36 -1.93 -13.36
C PRO A 277 -28.66 -0.69 -12.81
N VAL A 278 -27.67 -0.20 -13.55
CA VAL A 278 -26.75 0.86 -13.11
C VAL A 278 -27.49 2.14 -12.73
N GLU A 279 -28.55 2.51 -13.46
CA GLU A 279 -29.37 3.69 -13.17
C GLU A 279 -30.15 3.61 -11.84
N ARG A 280 -30.23 2.42 -11.24
CA ARG A 280 -30.90 2.18 -9.95
C ARG A 280 -29.94 2.00 -8.79
N ARG A 281 -28.64 1.84 -9.05
CA ARG A 281 -27.60 1.74 -8.01
C ARG A 281 -27.49 3.05 -7.24
N LYS A 282 -27.02 3.02 -6.00
CA LYS A 282 -26.91 4.23 -5.17
C LYS A 282 -25.48 4.74 -5.17
N ALA A 283 -25.24 5.84 -5.88
CA ALA A 283 -23.96 6.53 -5.85
C ALA A 283 -23.75 7.25 -4.50
N GLN A 284 -22.50 7.50 -4.13
CA GLN A 284 -22.17 8.18 -2.88
C GLN A 284 -20.80 8.88 -2.94
N PRO A 285 -20.54 9.84 -2.04
CA PRO A 285 -19.19 10.35 -1.84
C PRO A 285 -18.24 9.22 -1.46
N ASN A 286 -17.06 9.24 -2.06
CA ASN A 286 -15.94 8.39 -1.70
C ASN A 286 -15.18 9.02 -0.52
N ILE A 287 -14.82 8.22 0.49
CA ILE A 287 -14.03 8.67 1.66
C ILE A 287 -12.71 9.34 1.24
N TRP A 288 -12.16 8.97 0.08
CA TRP A 288 -10.96 9.53 -0.54
C TRP A 288 -11.19 10.84 -1.32
N ARG A 289 -12.30 11.55 -1.06
CA ARG A 289 -12.59 12.91 -1.55
C ARG A 289 -12.78 13.03 -3.07
N TYR A 290 -13.44 12.02 -3.63
CA TYR A 290 -14.05 12.05 -4.97
C TYR A 290 -15.41 11.34 -4.92
N HIS A 291 -15.99 11.00 -6.07
CA HIS A 291 -17.33 10.42 -6.17
C HIS A 291 -17.26 8.95 -6.56
N GLN A 292 -18.13 8.13 -5.99
CA GLN A 292 -18.25 6.72 -6.27
C GLN A 292 -19.59 6.42 -6.95
N THR A 293 -19.55 6.00 -8.22
CA THR A 293 -20.75 5.78 -9.03
C THR A 293 -21.47 4.47 -8.72
N ALA A 294 -20.80 3.54 -8.06
CA ALA A 294 -21.20 2.12 -7.93
C ALA A 294 -21.38 1.40 -9.29
N GLY A 295 -20.83 1.94 -10.38
CA GLY A 295 -20.82 1.30 -11.69
C GLY A 295 -19.98 0.02 -11.72
N LEU A 296 -18.82 0.04 -11.06
CA LEU A 296 -18.09 -1.16 -10.65
C LEU A 296 -18.59 -1.58 -9.27
N GLY A 297 -19.50 -2.57 -9.25
CA GLY A 297 -20.13 -3.08 -8.05
C GLY A 297 -19.78 -4.54 -7.77
N TYR A 298 -20.47 -5.14 -6.79
CA TYR A 298 -20.17 -6.51 -6.35
C TYR A 298 -20.29 -7.54 -7.47
N PHE A 299 -21.28 -7.42 -8.37
CA PHE A 299 -21.40 -8.34 -9.51
C PHE A 299 -20.16 -8.29 -10.42
N GLU A 300 -19.71 -7.08 -10.76
CA GLU A 300 -18.53 -6.89 -11.61
C GLU A 300 -17.25 -7.36 -10.91
N TYR A 301 -17.10 -7.16 -9.60
CA TYR A 301 -15.96 -7.70 -8.83
C TYR A 301 -15.94 -9.23 -8.83
N PHE A 302 -17.08 -9.88 -8.57
CA PHE A 302 -17.19 -11.34 -8.62
C PHE A 302 -16.86 -11.90 -10.02
N GLN A 303 -17.41 -11.27 -11.07
CA GLN A 303 -17.13 -11.67 -12.45
C GLN A 303 -15.64 -11.46 -12.80
N PHE A 304 -15.02 -10.39 -12.33
CA PHE A 304 -13.59 -10.17 -12.55
C PHE A 304 -12.73 -11.22 -11.85
N CYS A 305 -13.08 -11.61 -10.62
CA CYS A 305 -12.42 -12.70 -9.91
C CYS A 305 -12.42 -14.00 -10.75
N GLU A 306 -13.57 -14.39 -11.30
CA GLU A 306 -13.66 -15.54 -12.21
C GLU A 306 -12.79 -15.36 -13.47
N ASP A 307 -12.84 -14.19 -14.10
CA ASP A 307 -12.15 -13.90 -15.36
C ASP A 307 -10.61 -13.94 -15.24
N ILE A 308 -10.06 -13.74 -14.03
CA ILE A 308 -8.62 -13.83 -13.73
C ILE A 308 -8.23 -15.09 -12.95
N GLY A 309 -9.20 -15.94 -12.60
CA GLY A 309 -8.97 -17.17 -11.83
C GLY A 309 -8.62 -16.93 -10.35
N ALA A 310 -9.10 -15.82 -9.78
CA ALA A 310 -8.95 -15.48 -8.37
C ALA A 310 -10.21 -15.85 -7.57
N LYS A 311 -10.04 -16.22 -6.30
CA LYS A 311 -11.14 -16.35 -5.34
C LYS A 311 -11.60 -14.96 -4.87
N PRO A 312 -12.91 -14.70 -4.78
CA PRO A 312 -13.42 -13.45 -4.22
C PRO A 312 -13.24 -13.42 -2.69
N LEU A 313 -12.76 -12.27 -2.17
CA LEU A 313 -12.71 -11.95 -0.74
C LEU A 313 -13.42 -10.60 -0.52
N PRO A 314 -14.76 -10.58 -0.49
CA PRO A 314 -15.51 -9.39 -0.13
C PRO A 314 -15.26 -9.02 1.35
N VAL A 315 -15.16 -7.72 1.62
CA VAL A 315 -15.05 -7.13 2.96
C VAL A 315 -16.33 -6.34 3.24
N VAL A 316 -16.97 -6.63 4.36
CA VAL A 316 -18.14 -5.89 4.85
C VAL A 316 -17.78 -5.17 6.15
N PRO A 317 -18.39 -4.01 6.46
CA PRO A 317 -18.24 -3.39 7.78
C PRO A 317 -18.51 -4.36 8.93
N ALA A 318 -17.77 -4.23 10.04
CA ALA A 318 -18.08 -4.97 11.28
C ALA A 318 -19.24 -4.35 12.06
N GLY A 319 -20.17 -3.67 11.38
CA GLY A 319 -21.21 -2.85 11.99
C GLY A 319 -20.71 -1.53 12.58
N VAL A 320 -19.48 -1.11 12.24
CA VAL A 320 -18.88 0.16 12.65
C VAL A 320 -18.36 0.93 11.42
N CYS A 321 -18.28 2.26 11.50
CA CYS A 321 -17.68 3.10 10.46
C CYS A 321 -16.16 3.24 10.63
N CYS A 322 -15.47 3.80 9.63
CA CYS A 322 -14.01 3.90 9.65
C CYS A 322 -13.53 4.70 10.87
N GLN A 323 -12.43 4.27 11.52
CA GLN A 323 -11.85 5.02 12.63
C GLN A 323 -11.34 6.41 12.23
N ASN A 324 -11.00 6.58 10.94
CA ASN A 324 -10.65 7.87 10.33
C ASN A 324 -11.87 8.72 9.90
N SER A 325 -13.10 8.34 10.25
CA SER A 325 -14.30 9.11 9.87
C SER A 325 -14.25 10.54 10.46
N HIS A 326 -14.56 11.54 9.63
CA HIS A 326 -14.49 12.96 9.98
C HIS A 326 -15.89 13.58 10.08
N GLY A 327 -16.72 13.06 10.98
CA GLY A 327 -17.96 13.71 11.40
C GLY A 327 -17.71 14.99 12.21
N LYS A 328 -18.67 15.93 12.20
CA LYS A 328 -18.64 17.16 13.02
C LYS A 328 -18.28 16.80 14.47
N ALA A 329 -17.18 17.37 14.98
CA ALA A 329 -16.61 17.23 16.33
C ALA A 329 -15.62 16.07 16.60
N GLY A 330 -14.92 15.53 15.59
CA GLY A 330 -13.79 14.62 15.85
C GLY A 330 -14.20 13.27 16.46
N ARG A 331 -15.42 12.82 16.14
CA ARG A 331 -15.89 11.50 16.51
C ARG A 331 -15.30 10.50 15.53
N GLY A 332 -14.43 9.61 16.02
CA GLY A 332 -13.84 8.52 15.26
C GLY A 332 -14.85 7.39 15.01
N GLN A 333 -14.44 6.14 15.19
CA GLN A 333 -15.28 4.96 14.98
C GLN A 333 -16.61 5.02 15.78
N GLU A 334 -17.73 4.83 15.08
CA GLU A 334 -19.08 4.73 15.63
C GLU A 334 -19.69 3.39 15.20
N GLY A 335 -20.59 2.84 16.03
CA GLY A 335 -21.30 1.59 15.72
C GLY A 335 -22.74 1.82 15.30
N LEU A 336 -23.23 1.03 14.35
CA LEU A 336 -24.65 0.94 14.00
C LEU A 336 -25.50 0.77 15.26
N PRO A 337 -26.66 1.43 15.40
CA PRO A 337 -27.58 1.18 16.50
C PRO A 337 -27.89 -0.32 16.63
N LEU A 338 -27.96 -0.85 17.85
CA LEU A 338 -28.22 -2.27 18.07
C LEU A 338 -29.56 -2.72 17.46
N SER A 339 -30.54 -1.82 17.34
CA SER A 339 -31.81 -2.08 16.64
C SER A 339 -31.66 -2.34 15.14
N GLU A 340 -30.59 -1.85 14.51
CA GLU A 340 -30.32 -2.04 13.07
C GLU A 340 -29.44 -3.27 12.80
N MET A 341 -28.76 -3.80 13.81
CA MET A 341 -27.87 -4.95 13.67
C MET A 341 -28.56 -6.22 13.14
N PRO A 342 -29.79 -6.59 13.53
CA PRO A 342 -30.46 -7.76 12.95
C PRO A 342 -30.62 -7.68 11.42
N GLU A 343 -31.01 -6.53 10.90
CA GLU A 343 -31.12 -6.30 9.45
C GLU A 343 -29.75 -6.32 8.79
N TYR A 344 -28.75 -5.72 9.44
CA TYR A 344 -27.38 -5.72 8.91
C TYR A 344 -26.76 -7.12 8.86
N VAL A 345 -26.95 -7.93 9.91
CA VAL A 345 -26.53 -9.35 9.92
C VAL A 345 -27.21 -10.11 8.78
N GLN A 346 -28.51 -9.88 8.54
CA GLN A 346 -29.20 -10.49 7.41
C GLN A 346 -28.61 -10.01 6.07
N GLU A 347 -28.24 -8.74 5.92
CA GLU A 347 -27.55 -8.26 4.71
C GLU A 347 -26.21 -8.98 4.45
N VAL A 348 -25.46 -9.33 5.49
CA VAL A 348 -24.22 -10.12 5.35
C VAL A 348 -24.52 -11.55 4.90
N LEU A 349 -25.56 -12.18 5.46
CA LEU A 349 -25.99 -13.53 5.04
C LEU A 349 -26.54 -13.54 3.61
N ASP A 350 -27.26 -12.48 3.23
CA ASP A 350 -27.77 -12.27 1.89
C ASP A 350 -26.65 -12.18 0.84
N LEU A 351 -25.48 -11.61 1.20
CA LEU A 351 -24.30 -11.60 0.34
C LEU A 351 -23.78 -13.02 0.08
N ILE A 352 -23.77 -13.86 1.12
CA ILE A 352 -23.36 -15.27 0.99
C ILE A 352 -24.36 -16.02 0.11
N GLU A 353 -25.67 -15.82 0.29
CA GLU A 353 -26.69 -16.43 -0.58
C GLU A 353 -26.61 -15.89 -2.02
N TYR A 354 -26.35 -14.60 -2.21
CA TYR A 354 -26.13 -14.02 -3.54
C TYR A 354 -24.97 -14.70 -4.26
N ALA A 355 -23.86 -14.96 -3.56
CA ALA A 355 -22.69 -15.60 -4.15
C ALA A 355 -22.85 -17.12 -4.34
N ASN A 356 -23.42 -17.82 -3.36
CA ASN A 356 -23.39 -19.29 -3.28
C ASN A 356 -24.75 -19.97 -3.46
N GLY A 357 -25.85 -19.25 -3.25
CA GLY A 357 -27.21 -19.80 -3.28
C GLY A 357 -27.62 -20.30 -4.67
N PRO A 358 -28.54 -21.25 -4.75
CA PRO A 358 -29.08 -21.74 -6.03
C PRO A 358 -29.83 -20.62 -6.75
N ALA A 359 -29.92 -20.68 -8.08
CA ALA A 359 -30.60 -19.66 -8.89
C ALA A 359 -32.09 -19.46 -8.54
N ALA A 360 -32.72 -20.39 -7.81
CA ALA A 360 -34.10 -20.29 -7.34
C ALA A 360 -34.24 -19.62 -5.95
N SER A 361 -33.13 -19.41 -5.23
CA SER A 361 -33.15 -18.67 -3.96
C SER A 361 -33.39 -17.17 -4.19
N PRO A 362 -33.87 -16.41 -3.19
CA PRO A 362 -34.12 -14.98 -3.35
C PRO A 362 -32.93 -14.19 -3.92
N TRP A 363 -31.73 -14.38 -3.36
CA TRP A 363 -30.54 -13.68 -3.84
C TRP A 363 -29.84 -14.37 -5.00
N GLY A 364 -29.88 -15.70 -5.10
CA GLY A 364 -29.39 -16.41 -6.28
C GLY A 364 -30.19 -16.10 -7.55
N ALA A 365 -31.49 -15.77 -7.42
CA ALA A 365 -32.32 -15.33 -8.53
C ALA A 365 -31.91 -13.94 -9.05
N GLN A 366 -31.48 -13.03 -8.16
CA GLN A 366 -30.94 -11.74 -8.59
C GLN A 366 -29.62 -11.90 -9.35
N ARG A 367 -28.73 -12.77 -8.86
CA ARG A 367 -27.49 -13.14 -9.57
C ARG A 367 -27.79 -13.74 -10.95
N ALA A 368 -28.75 -14.67 -11.02
CA ALA A 368 -29.18 -15.29 -12.27
C ALA A 368 -29.78 -14.28 -13.25
N ALA A 369 -30.62 -13.35 -12.77
CA ALA A 369 -31.20 -12.28 -13.57
C ALA A 369 -30.15 -11.28 -14.10
N ALA A 370 -29.04 -11.11 -13.37
CA ALA A 370 -27.87 -10.36 -13.85
C ALA A 370 -27.04 -11.11 -14.91
N GLY A 371 -27.47 -12.32 -15.32
CA GLY A 371 -26.83 -13.12 -16.35
C GLY A 371 -25.86 -14.19 -15.84
N HIS A 372 -25.82 -14.44 -14.53
CA HIS A 372 -24.91 -15.44 -13.93
C HIS A 372 -25.66 -16.42 -13.00
N PRO A 373 -26.28 -17.48 -13.54
CA PRO A 373 -27.04 -18.43 -12.72
C PRO A 373 -26.17 -19.33 -11.84
N ALA A 374 -24.90 -19.54 -12.19
CA ALA A 374 -24.01 -20.41 -11.43
C ALA A 374 -23.49 -19.72 -10.15
N PRO A 375 -23.21 -20.45 -9.05
CA PRO A 375 -22.57 -19.87 -7.88
C PRO A 375 -21.14 -19.38 -8.16
N PHE A 376 -20.73 -18.29 -7.52
CA PHE A 376 -19.36 -17.75 -7.55
C PHE A 376 -18.38 -18.52 -6.64
N LYS A 377 -18.89 -19.42 -5.79
CA LYS A 377 -18.09 -20.24 -4.85
C LYS A 377 -17.27 -19.39 -3.89
N LEU A 378 -17.94 -18.47 -3.20
CA LEU A 378 -17.37 -17.68 -2.12
C LEU A 378 -16.86 -18.59 -0.99
N GLU A 379 -15.59 -18.46 -0.63
CA GLU A 379 -14.91 -19.18 0.46
C GLU A 379 -14.49 -18.26 1.62
N TYR A 380 -14.18 -17.00 1.33
CA TYR A 380 -13.65 -16.02 2.29
C TYR A 380 -14.61 -14.85 2.47
N LEU A 381 -14.76 -14.39 3.71
CA LEU A 381 -15.50 -13.15 4.02
C LEU A 381 -14.71 -12.33 5.04
N GLY A 382 -14.31 -11.13 4.66
CA GLY A 382 -13.75 -10.13 5.58
C GLY A 382 -14.85 -9.41 6.34
N VAL A 383 -14.73 -9.32 7.66
CA VAL A 383 -15.65 -8.58 8.53
C VAL A 383 -14.85 -7.53 9.30
N GLY A 384 -14.99 -6.26 8.89
CA GLY A 384 -14.19 -5.14 9.37
C GLY A 384 -12.86 -4.96 8.65
N ASN A 385 -12.17 -3.87 8.98
CA ASN A 385 -10.82 -3.52 8.51
C ASN A 385 -10.24 -2.42 9.42
N GLU A 386 -9.01 -2.58 9.89
CA GLU A 386 -8.32 -1.54 10.68
C GLU A 386 -9.15 -0.93 11.83
N ASP A 387 -10.09 -1.70 12.38
CA ASP A 387 -11.02 -1.19 13.38
C ASP A 387 -10.33 -1.05 14.74
N HIS A 388 -10.67 0.00 15.48
CA HIS A 388 -10.35 0.04 16.90
C HIS A 388 -11.14 -1.06 17.63
N ILE A 389 -10.47 -1.83 18.48
CA ILE A 389 -11.00 -3.04 19.13
C ILE A 389 -11.81 -2.68 20.38
N THR A 390 -12.74 -1.74 20.21
CA THR A 390 -13.64 -1.20 21.24
C THR A 390 -14.74 -2.21 21.63
N PRO A 391 -15.38 -2.06 22.80
CA PRO A 391 -16.55 -2.87 23.15
C PRO A 391 -17.66 -2.84 22.10
N VAL A 392 -17.90 -1.66 21.51
CA VAL A 392 -18.89 -1.44 20.44
C VAL A 392 -18.59 -2.29 19.20
N PHE A 393 -17.32 -2.34 18.79
CA PHE A 393 -16.86 -3.21 17.71
C PHE A 393 -17.02 -4.68 18.06
N ARG A 394 -16.51 -5.11 19.24
CA ARG A 394 -16.54 -6.51 19.66
C ARG A 394 -17.95 -7.09 19.68
N GLU A 395 -18.92 -6.33 20.21
CA GLU A 395 -20.33 -6.73 20.25
C GLU A 395 -20.89 -6.99 18.85
N ARG A 396 -20.65 -6.08 17.90
CA ARG A 396 -21.21 -6.14 16.54
C ARG A 396 -20.51 -7.17 15.67
N PHE A 397 -19.18 -7.23 15.75
CA PHE A 397 -18.38 -8.27 15.11
C PHE A 397 -18.87 -9.64 15.56
N LYS A 398 -19.07 -9.84 16.88
CA LYS A 398 -19.56 -11.12 17.43
C LYS A 398 -20.94 -11.49 16.87
N MET A 399 -21.87 -10.54 16.78
CA MET A 399 -23.20 -10.81 16.19
C MET A 399 -23.11 -11.31 14.74
N ILE A 400 -22.24 -10.70 13.92
CA ILE A 400 -22.03 -11.10 12.52
C ILE A 400 -21.33 -12.45 12.46
N HIS A 401 -20.21 -12.61 13.18
CA HIS A 401 -19.42 -13.83 13.22
C HIS A 401 -20.26 -15.03 13.65
N ASP A 402 -20.98 -14.94 14.77
CA ASP A 402 -21.78 -16.04 15.29
C ASP A 402 -22.90 -16.45 14.31
N ALA A 403 -23.53 -15.47 13.66
CA ALA A 403 -24.56 -15.74 12.65
C ALA A 403 -23.99 -16.44 11.40
N VAL A 404 -22.82 -15.99 10.92
CA VAL A 404 -22.14 -16.63 9.78
C VAL A 404 -21.70 -18.04 10.15
N LYS A 405 -21.02 -18.26 11.29
CA LYS A 405 -20.59 -19.61 11.69
C LYS A 405 -21.77 -20.56 11.92
N ALA A 406 -22.92 -20.06 12.36
CA ALA A 406 -24.11 -20.88 12.56
C ALA A 406 -24.79 -21.31 11.25
N ARG A 407 -24.83 -20.45 10.23
CA ARG A 407 -25.55 -20.71 8.97
C ARG A 407 -24.65 -21.14 7.81
N HIS A 408 -23.40 -20.72 7.85
CA HIS A 408 -22.39 -20.91 6.81
C HIS A 408 -21.02 -21.29 7.43
N PRO A 409 -20.93 -22.42 8.16
CA PRO A 409 -19.68 -22.86 8.76
C PRO A 409 -18.56 -23.14 7.75
N GLU A 410 -18.90 -23.31 6.47
CA GLU A 410 -17.97 -23.46 5.35
C GLU A 410 -17.21 -22.17 4.98
N ILE A 411 -17.73 -21.00 5.37
CA ILE A 411 -17.09 -19.71 5.09
C ILE A 411 -15.98 -19.46 6.11
N THR A 412 -14.79 -19.15 5.61
CA THR A 412 -13.67 -18.67 6.42
C THR A 412 -13.90 -17.19 6.73
N VAL A 413 -14.24 -16.89 7.98
CA VAL A 413 -14.40 -15.50 8.44
C VAL A 413 -13.03 -14.92 8.78
N ILE A 414 -12.72 -13.77 8.20
CA ILE A 414 -11.49 -13.03 8.42
C ILE A 414 -11.82 -11.78 9.23
N GLY A 415 -11.31 -11.71 10.47
CA GLY A 415 -11.41 -10.53 11.32
C GLY A 415 -10.19 -9.63 11.19
N THR A 416 -10.12 -8.54 11.96
CA THR A 416 -8.99 -7.60 11.93
C THR A 416 -8.22 -7.59 13.25
N SER A 417 -6.90 -7.40 13.17
CA SER A 417 -6.06 -7.08 14.33
C SER A 417 -6.11 -5.60 14.71
N GLY A 418 -6.74 -4.74 13.90
CA GLY A 418 -6.77 -3.29 14.08
C GLY A 418 -5.82 -2.57 13.12
N PRO A 419 -5.65 -1.24 13.28
CA PRO A 419 -5.05 -0.37 12.25
C PRO A 419 -3.52 -0.44 12.13
N PHE A 420 -2.83 -1.08 13.07
CA PHE A 420 -1.37 -1.03 13.13
C PHE A 420 -0.76 -2.41 13.36
N HIS A 421 0.51 -2.56 12.95
CA HIS A 421 1.27 -3.80 13.06
C HIS A 421 1.70 -4.18 14.49
N SER A 422 1.39 -3.35 15.49
CA SER A 422 1.69 -3.56 16.90
C SER A 422 0.96 -2.52 17.76
N GLY A 423 0.83 -2.78 19.05
CA GLY A 423 0.26 -1.85 20.02
C GLY A 423 -1.04 -2.35 20.62
N PRO A 424 -1.71 -1.53 21.45
CA PRO A 424 -2.86 -1.99 22.24
C PRO A 424 -4.01 -2.56 21.42
N ASP A 425 -4.37 -1.93 20.29
CA ASP A 425 -5.41 -2.47 19.40
C ASP A 425 -4.95 -3.77 18.73
N PHE A 426 -3.71 -3.84 18.25
CA PHE A 426 -3.12 -5.07 17.69
C PHE A 426 -3.21 -6.25 18.66
N ASP A 427 -2.75 -6.05 19.89
CA ASP A 427 -2.74 -7.08 20.94
C ASP A 427 -4.17 -7.47 21.32
N ALA A 428 -5.07 -6.48 21.45
CA ALA A 428 -6.47 -6.69 21.76
C ALA A 428 -7.23 -7.42 20.64
N GLY A 429 -6.91 -7.13 19.38
CA GLY A 429 -7.51 -7.76 18.20
C GLY A 429 -7.11 -9.22 18.10
N TRP A 430 -5.83 -9.52 18.26
CA TRP A 430 -5.35 -10.91 18.35
C TRP A 430 -5.92 -11.66 19.55
N GLN A 431 -6.01 -11.03 20.72
CA GLN A 431 -6.64 -11.63 21.88
C GLN A 431 -8.12 -11.96 21.60
N PHE A 432 -8.87 -11.00 21.08
CA PHE A 432 -10.30 -11.15 20.78
C PHE A 432 -10.55 -12.23 19.71
N ALA A 433 -9.75 -12.25 18.65
CA ALA A 433 -9.83 -13.27 17.61
C ALA A 433 -9.57 -14.68 18.16
N ASN A 434 -8.60 -14.82 19.06
CA ASN A 434 -8.31 -16.10 19.73
C ASN A 434 -9.44 -16.54 20.67
N GLU A 435 -10.04 -15.61 21.42
CA GLU A 435 -11.19 -15.86 22.30
C GLU A 435 -12.40 -16.36 21.51
N LEU A 436 -12.68 -15.74 20.36
CA LEU A 436 -13.78 -16.14 19.47
C LEU A 436 -13.45 -17.30 18.53
N ARG A 437 -12.16 -17.71 18.46
CA ARG A 437 -11.65 -18.69 17.49
C ARG A 437 -11.97 -18.30 16.04
N VAL A 438 -11.75 -17.04 15.70
CA VAL A 438 -11.88 -16.55 14.32
C VAL A 438 -10.91 -17.33 13.43
N ASP A 439 -11.33 -17.72 12.22
CA ASP A 439 -10.54 -18.61 11.37
C ASP A 439 -9.21 -17.96 10.94
N MET A 440 -9.25 -16.66 10.64
CA MET A 440 -8.08 -15.88 10.20
C MET A 440 -8.17 -14.42 10.67
N VAL A 441 -7.02 -13.79 10.89
CA VAL A 441 -6.89 -12.39 11.32
C VAL A 441 -6.08 -11.60 10.30
N ASP A 442 -6.61 -10.44 9.91
CA ASP A 442 -6.00 -9.47 9.00
C ASP A 442 -5.02 -8.56 9.75
N GLU A 443 -3.77 -8.51 9.30
CA GLU A 443 -2.71 -7.60 9.75
C GLU A 443 -2.29 -6.65 8.63
N HIS A 444 -2.00 -5.38 8.95
CA HIS A 444 -1.69 -4.33 7.98
C HIS A 444 -0.37 -3.60 8.27
N TYR A 445 0.54 -3.52 7.28
CA TYR A 445 1.92 -3.01 7.42
C TYR A 445 2.31 -1.98 6.35
N TYR A 446 2.29 -0.70 6.70
CA TYR A 446 2.91 0.33 5.88
C TYR A 446 4.19 0.80 6.55
N GLU A 447 5.35 0.26 6.19
CA GLU A 447 6.59 0.47 6.97
C GLU A 447 7.83 0.73 6.12
N SER A 448 8.94 1.13 6.74
CA SER A 448 10.20 1.37 6.02
C SER A 448 10.83 0.07 5.47
N PRO A 449 11.64 0.09 4.40
CA PRO A 449 12.42 -1.08 3.95
C PRO A 449 13.21 -1.75 5.07
N GLN A 450 13.76 -0.96 6.00
CA GLN A 450 14.52 -1.44 7.16
C GLN A 450 13.64 -2.21 8.14
N TRP A 451 12.38 -1.83 8.31
CA TRP A 451 11.44 -2.59 9.11
C TRP A 451 11.20 -3.98 8.49
N PHE A 452 10.95 -4.07 7.18
CA PHE A 452 10.75 -5.35 6.49
C PHE A 452 11.97 -6.26 6.68
N LEU A 453 13.18 -5.73 6.47
CA LEU A 453 14.43 -6.48 6.64
C LEU A 453 14.72 -6.87 8.10
N GLY A 454 14.31 -6.05 9.06
CA GLY A 454 14.42 -6.35 10.49
C GLY A 454 13.39 -7.35 11.01
N ASN A 455 12.28 -7.56 10.28
CA ASN A 455 11.15 -8.40 10.70
C ASN A 455 11.06 -9.73 9.93
N LEU A 456 12.15 -10.18 9.29
CA LEU A 456 12.20 -11.42 8.52
C LEU A 456 12.03 -12.71 9.32
N ARG A 457 11.67 -12.64 10.62
CA ARG A 457 11.37 -13.76 11.52
C ARG A 457 10.10 -13.55 12.33
N ARG A 458 9.30 -12.52 12.02
CA ARG A 458 8.12 -12.13 12.80
C ARG A 458 7.15 -13.29 13.06
N TYR A 459 6.78 -14.03 12.02
CA TYR A 459 5.85 -15.16 12.13
C TYR A 459 6.49 -16.46 12.63
N ASP A 460 7.82 -16.51 12.80
CA ASP A 460 8.50 -17.74 13.23
C ASP A 460 8.05 -18.18 14.63
N ALA A 461 7.61 -17.25 15.47
CA ALA A 461 7.17 -17.50 16.85
C ALA A 461 5.64 -17.61 17.02
N TYR A 462 4.84 -17.39 15.95
CA TYR A 462 3.38 -17.44 16.05
C TYR A 462 2.90 -18.85 16.40
N ASP A 463 1.80 -18.96 17.15
CA ASP A 463 1.24 -20.25 17.53
C ASP A 463 0.49 -20.87 16.35
N ARG A 464 0.98 -22.01 15.85
CA ARG A 464 0.43 -22.69 14.66
C ARG A 464 -0.95 -23.28 14.92
N ALA A 465 -1.35 -23.46 16.18
CA ALA A 465 -2.64 -24.01 16.59
C ALA A 465 -3.76 -22.95 16.69
N LYS A 466 -3.43 -21.66 16.60
CA LYS A 466 -4.38 -20.54 16.69
C LYS A 466 -4.85 -20.05 15.31
N SER A 467 -5.64 -18.98 15.32
CA SER A 467 -6.10 -18.27 14.13
C SER A 467 -4.96 -18.01 13.15
N LYS A 468 -5.24 -18.18 11.86
CA LYS A 468 -4.26 -17.96 10.80
C LYS A 468 -4.10 -16.48 10.50
N VAL A 469 -3.07 -16.13 9.72
CA VAL A 469 -2.80 -14.75 9.32
C VAL A 469 -3.20 -14.53 7.87
N TYR A 470 -3.92 -13.43 7.65
CA TYR A 470 -3.96 -12.72 6.38
C TYR A 470 -3.14 -11.45 6.54
N LEU A 471 -2.13 -11.23 5.70
CA LEU A 471 -1.44 -9.95 5.60
C LEU A 471 -2.14 -9.10 4.52
N GLY A 472 -3.25 -8.47 4.87
CA GLY A 472 -4.17 -7.89 3.90
C GLY A 472 -3.73 -6.60 3.25
N GLU A 473 -2.84 -5.86 3.90
CA GLU A 473 -2.22 -4.67 3.33
C GLU A 473 -0.75 -4.61 3.74
N TYR A 474 0.14 -4.48 2.76
CA TYR A 474 1.51 -4.08 3.05
C TYR A 474 2.16 -3.28 1.92
N ALA A 475 3.04 -2.36 2.29
CA ALA A 475 3.97 -1.69 1.37
C ALA A 475 5.14 -1.06 2.12
N SER A 476 6.30 -0.97 1.47
CA SER A 476 7.52 -0.39 2.06
C SER A 476 7.62 1.14 2.00
N ARG A 477 6.48 1.86 1.86
CA ARG A 477 6.40 3.32 1.72
C ARG A 477 7.22 3.91 0.55
N GLY A 478 7.56 3.13 -0.48
CA GLY A 478 8.21 3.60 -1.69
C GLY A 478 8.30 2.53 -2.78
N ASN A 479 8.71 2.93 -3.99
CA ASN A 479 8.75 2.08 -5.19
C ASN A 479 10.12 1.98 -5.87
N THR A 480 11.20 2.24 -5.11
CA THR A 480 12.56 2.02 -5.60
C THR A 480 12.87 0.53 -5.73
N LEU A 481 13.92 0.16 -6.46
CA LEU A 481 14.43 -1.20 -6.43
C LEU A 481 14.76 -1.66 -4.99
N TYR A 482 15.35 -0.80 -4.15
CA TYR A 482 15.64 -1.17 -2.77
C TYR A 482 14.37 -1.49 -1.95
N ASN A 483 13.31 -0.70 -2.13
CA ASN A 483 11.99 -0.98 -1.56
C ASN A 483 11.47 -2.36 -2.00
N ALA A 484 11.47 -2.61 -3.31
CA ALA A 484 11.01 -3.87 -3.88
C ALA A 484 11.83 -5.07 -3.36
N LEU A 485 13.14 -4.92 -3.17
CA LEU A 485 14.00 -5.98 -2.63
C LEU A 485 13.77 -6.23 -1.13
N ALA A 486 13.48 -5.18 -0.34
CA ALA A 486 13.11 -5.36 1.06
C ALA A 486 11.79 -6.13 1.20
N GLU A 487 10.81 -5.82 0.34
CA GLU A 487 9.57 -6.58 0.24
C GLU A 487 9.82 -8.02 -0.25
N ALA A 488 10.67 -8.22 -1.27
CA ALA A 488 11.04 -9.55 -1.75
C ALA A 488 11.67 -10.40 -0.65
N ALA A 489 12.56 -9.83 0.16
CA ALA A 489 13.14 -10.51 1.31
C ALA A 489 12.04 -10.91 2.30
N TYR A 490 11.06 -10.03 2.56
CA TYR A 490 9.93 -10.33 3.43
C TYR A 490 9.00 -11.41 2.88
N LEU A 491 8.78 -11.46 1.56
CA LEU A 491 7.99 -12.53 0.94
C LEU A 491 8.65 -13.92 1.08
N THR A 492 9.99 -14.00 1.17
CA THR A 492 10.66 -15.27 1.52
C THR A 492 10.27 -15.77 2.92
N HIS A 493 10.03 -14.83 3.84
CA HIS A 493 9.59 -15.12 5.20
C HIS A 493 8.12 -15.56 5.23
N LEU A 494 7.27 -15.01 4.35
CA LEU A 494 5.88 -15.45 4.20
C LEU A 494 5.82 -16.89 3.67
N GLU A 495 6.58 -17.23 2.62
CA GLU A 495 6.66 -18.62 2.12
C GLU A 495 7.17 -19.57 3.21
N ARG A 496 8.15 -19.14 4.01
CA ARG A 496 8.67 -19.92 5.14
C ARG A 496 7.63 -20.21 6.22
N ASN A 497 6.62 -19.36 6.36
CA ASN A 497 5.55 -19.49 7.35
C ASN A 497 4.17 -19.62 6.67
N GLY A 498 4.11 -20.23 5.49
CA GLY A 498 2.87 -20.43 4.72
C GLY A 498 1.81 -21.32 5.41
N ASP A 499 2.20 -21.98 6.51
CA ASP A 499 1.36 -22.73 7.45
C ASP A 499 0.62 -21.82 8.46
N VAL A 500 1.11 -20.59 8.65
CA VAL A 500 0.54 -19.54 9.51
C VAL A 500 -0.05 -18.43 8.65
N VAL A 501 0.76 -17.85 7.75
CA VAL A 501 0.35 -16.80 6.81
C VAL A 501 -0.27 -17.47 5.60
N ARG A 502 -1.59 -17.37 5.50
CA ARG A 502 -2.37 -18.08 4.49
C ARG A 502 -2.64 -17.23 3.25
N LEU A 503 -2.68 -15.92 3.41
CA LEU A 503 -3.03 -14.93 2.40
C LEU A 503 -2.13 -13.69 2.59
N ALA A 504 -1.77 -13.01 1.51
CA ALA A 504 -1.04 -11.75 1.52
C ALA A 504 -1.35 -10.91 0.27
N SER A 505 -1.52 -9.59 0.44
CA SER A 505 -1.77 -8.67 -0.66
C SER A 505 -1.10 -7.31 -0.45
N TYR A 506 -0.35 -6.85 -1.46
CA TYR A 506 0.20 -5.50 -1.49
C TYR A 506 -0.94 -4.47 -1.63
N ALA A 507 -0.80 -3.33 -0.96
CA ALA A 507 -1.77 -2.23 -1.06
C ALA A 507 -1.09 -0.84 -1.07
N PRO A 508 -1.69 0.16 -1.74
CA PRO A 508 -2.81 0.06 -2.69
C PRO A 508 -2.36 -0.46 -4.07
N LEU A 509 -3.29 -1.06 -4.82
CA LEU A 509 -3.00 -1.70 -6.12
C LEU A 509 -2.80 -0.69 -7.26
N LEU A 510 -3.72 0.26 -7.43
CA LEU A 510 -3.77 1.16 -8.57
C LEU A 510 -3.62 2.62 -8.14
N GLY A 511 -2.89 3.41 -8.93
CA GLY A 511 -2.80 4.87 -8.75
C GLY A 511 -2.84 5.64 -10.06
N LYS A 512 -3.90 6.42 -10.29
CA LYS A 512 -3.97 7.31 -11.45
C LYS A 512 -3.01 8.50 -11.29
N ALA A 513 -2.19 8.74 -12.30
CA ALA A 513 -1.22 9.82 -12.34
C ALA A 513 -1.87 11.18 -12.05
N ARG A 514 -1.23 11.98 -11.18
CA ARG A 514 -1.72 13.30 -10.73
C ARG A 514 -3.06 13.28 -9.99
N ARG A 515 -3.59 12.10 -9.68
CA ARG A 515 -4.88 11.88 -8.99
C ARG A 515 -4.72 10.91 -7.81
N THR A 516 -3.55 10.89 -7.17
CA THR A 516 -3.26 10.01 -6.01
C THR A 516 -3.50 10.71 -4.67
N GLN A 517 -4.29 10.08 -3.82
CA GLN A 517 -4.48 10.39 -2.40
C GLN A 517 -3.46 9.64 -1.52
N TRP A 518 -2.99 8.47 -1.96
CA TRP A 518 -2.01 7.65 -1.26
C TRP A 518 -0.89 7.17 -2.19
N ASN A 519 0.34 7.12 -1.67
CA ASN A 519 1.51 6.57 -2.35
C ASN A 519 2.35 5.76 -1.35
N PRO A 520 3.11 4.75 -1.81
CA PRO A 520 3.18 4.24 -3.19
C PRO A 520 1.94 3.46 -3.64
N ASN A 521 1.89 3.05 -4.91
CA ASN A 521 0.92 2.10 -5.47
C ASN A 521 1.65 1.00 -6.26
N LEU A 522 1.06 -0.18 -6.44
CA LEU A 522 1.69 -1.27 -7.19
C LEU A 522 1.78 -0.98 -8.69
N ILE A 523 0.73 -0.35 -9.26
CA ILE A 523 0.61 -0.03 -10.68
C ILE A 523 0.15 1.43 -10.81
N TYR A 524 0.91 2.24 -11.54
CA TYR A 524 0.49 3.59 -11.91
C TYR A 524 -0.08 3.61 -13.32
N PHE A 525 -0.99 4.53 -13.60
CA PHE A 525 -1.56 4.66 -14.94
C PHE A 525 -2.04 6.08 -15.24
N ASP A 526 -2.20 6.39 -16.52
CA ASP A 526 -3.02 7.50 -17.01
C ASP A 526 -4.02 6.97 -18.06
N ASN A 527 -4.64 7.84 -18.85
CA ASN A 527 -5.65 7.43 -19.83
C ASN A 527 -5.10 6.55 -20.97
N THR A 528 -3.79 6.58 -21.22
CA THR A 528 -3.16 5.88 -22.37
C THR A 528 -1.98 4.99 -21.99
N THR A 529 -1.48 5.12 -20.76
CA THR A 529 -0.22 4.50 -20.30
C THR A 529 -0.44 3.76 -19.00
N ILE A 530 0.17 2.59 -18.88
CA ILE A 530 0.28 1.81 -17.64
C ILE A 530 1.75 1.67 -17.28
N THR A 531 2.06 1.71 -15.99
CA THR A 531 3.41 1.58 -15.45
C THR A 531 3.40 0.59 -14.28
N PRO A 532 3.79 -0.68 -14.50
CA PRO A 532 4.11 -1.59 -13.41
C PRO A 532 5.36 -1.08 -12.68
N THR A 533 5.28 -1.00 -11.35
CA THR A 533 6.42 -0.58 -10.52
C THR A 533 7.46 -1.68 -10.39
N VAL A 534 8.60 -1.39 -9.76
CA VAL A 534 9.58 -2.45 -9.46
C VAL A 534 8.98 -3.48 -8.49
N ASN A 535 8.16 -3.00 -7.54
CA ASN A 535 7.43 -3.81 -6.57
C ASN A 535 6.42 -4.74 -7.27
N TYR A 536 5.77 -4.28 -8.35
CA TYR A 536 4.90 -5.14 -9.18
C TYR A 536 5.64 -6.39 -9.66
N TYR A 537 6.86 -6.23 -10.19
CA TYR A 537 7.64 -7.38 -10.66
C TYR A 537 8.05 -8.33 -9.54
N VAL A 538 8.28 -7.82 -8.33
CA VAL A 538 8.48 -8.68 -7.15
C VAL A 538 7.23 -9.49 -6.85
N GLN A 539 6.05 -8.87 -6.78
CA GLN A 539 4.79 -9.58 -6.55
C GLN A 539 4.53 -10.63 -7.65
N GLN A 540 4.75 -10.25 -8.91
CA GLN A 540 4.60 -11.14 -10.06
C GLN A 540 5.53 -12.36 -9.97
N LEU A 541 6.81 -12.14 -9.65
CA LEU A 541 7.80 -13.22 -9.53
C LEU A 541 7.46 -14.19 -8.40
N PHE A 542 6.97 -13.70 -7.26
CA PHE A 542 6.55 -14.58 -6.17
C PHE A 542 5.27 -15.35 -6.50
N SER A 543 4.25 -14.68 -7.03
CA SER A 543 2.97 -15.31 -7.40
C SER A 543 3.13 -16.33 -8.54
N CYS A 544 3.88 -16.00 -9.60
CA CYS A 544 4.09 -16.89 -10.75
C CYS A 544 5.09 -18.02 -10.48
N HIS A 545 5.91 -17.92 -9.43
CA HIS A 545 6.87 -18.93 -9.00
C HIS A 545 6.63 -19.40 -7.56
N GLN A 546 5.36 -19.55 -7.20
CA GLN A 546 4.93 -20.12 -5.93
C GLN A 546 5.06 -21.66 -5.95
N GLY A 547 5.39 -22.24 -4.80
CA GLY A 547 5.25 -23.66 -4.50
C GLY A 547 4.22 -23.88 -3.39
N ASP A 548 3.86 -25.14 -3.15
CA ASP A 548 2.93 -25.57 -2.11
C ASP A 548 3.64 -26.23 -0.91
N GLU A 549 4.96 -26.44 -1.01
CA GLU A 549 5.79 -26.87 0.12
C GLU A 549 7.03 -25.99 0.28
N TYR A 550 7.30 -25.53 1.50
CA TYR A 550 8.54 -24.85 1.88
C TYR A 550 9.61 -25.85 2.29
N LEU A 551 10.76 -25.80 1.63
CA LEU A 551 11.93 -26.62 1.92
C LEU A 551 12.89 -25.85 2.84
N ALA A 552 13.34 -26.49 3.92
CA ALA A 552 14.25 -25.86 4.87
C ALA A 552 15.56 -25.45 4.17
N ALA A 553 15.91 -24.17 4.26
CA ALA A 553 17.14 -23.62 3.71
C ALA A 553 18.00 -23.00 4.82
N THR A 554 19.30 -23.30 4.82
CA THR A 554 20.28 -22.74 5.75
C THR A 554 21.30 -21.92 4.98
N VAL A 555 21.58 -20.70 5.48
CA VAL A 555 22.63 -19.83 4.96
C VAL A 555 23.75 -19.77 6.00
N SER A 556 24.98 -20.09 5.60
CA SER A 556 26.16 -20.08 6.48
C SER A 556 27.36 -19.40 5.81
N GLY A 557 28.33 -18.97 6.61
CA GLY A 557 29.51 -18.25 6.10
C GLY A 557 29.31 -16.74 5.89
N THR A 558 28.14 -16.20 6.27
CA THR A 558 27.94 -14.75 6.41
C THR A 558 28.63 -14.28 7.68
N GLN A 559 29.51 -13.26 7.60
CA GLN A 559 30.02 -12.61 8.80
C GLN A 559 28.85 -12.17 9.67
N THR A 560 28.73 -12.74 10.87
CA THR A 560 28.20 -11.96 11.99
C THR A 560 29.23 -10.86 12.19
N ALA A 561 28.91 -9.62 11.79
CA ALA A 561 29.69 -8.49 12.25
C ALA A 561 29.83 -8.64 13.78
N GLY A 562 31.07 -8.64 14.29
CA GLY A 562 31.28 -8.54 15.73
C GLY A 562 30.49 -7.33 16.25
N VAL A 563 30.04 -7.37 17.51
CA VAL A 563 29.32 -6.23 18.11
C VAL A 563 30.19 -4.99 17.88
N PRO A 564 29.76 -4.02 17.04
CA PRO A 564 30.58 -2.86 16.76
C PRO A 564 30.83 -2.10 18.08
N PRO A 565 31.94 -1.38 18.23
CA PRO A 565 32.07 -0.44 19.32
C PRO A 565 30.84 0.47 19.37
N GLU A 566 30.21 0.56 20.54
CA GLU A 566 29.02 1.36 20.75
C GLU A 566 29.40 2.73 21.32
N GLY A 567 28.72 3.77 20.86
CA GLY A 567 28.79 5.14 21.32
C GLY A 567 27.52 5.58 22.05
N LEU A 568 27.56 6.79 22.60
CA LEU A 568 26.47 7.44 23.32
C LEU A 568 26.05 8.72 22.59
N LEU A 569 24.77 9.07 22.65
CA LEU A 569 24.26 10.34 22.12
C LEU A 569 23.51 11.07 23.23
N LEU A 570 23.67 12.38 23.28
CA LEU A 570 22.78 13.28 23.97
C LEU A 570 22.18 14.22 22.94
N GLY A 571 20.88 14.48 23.04
CA GLY A 571 20.22 15.35 22.11
C GLY A 571 18.92 15.93 22.63
N THR A 572 18.39 16.84 21.84
CA THR A 572 17.09 17.46 22.02
C THR A 572 16.41 17.64 20.66
N TRP A 573 15.08 17.77 20.65
CA TRP A 573 14.30 18.12 19.46
C TRP A 573 13.50 19.37 19.78
N ASN A 574 13.76 20.50 19.11
CA ASN A 574 13.06 21.78 19.39
C ASN A 574 13.00 22.11 20.90
N THR A 575 14.09 21.80 21.62
CA THR A 575 14.16 21.80 23.08
C THR A 575 15.56 22.19 23.53
N GLN A 576 15.63 22.88 24.67
CA GLN A 576 16.86 23.25 25.35
C GLN A 576 17.00 22.42 26.62
N ALA A 577 18.21 21.92 26.89
CA ALA A 577 18.45 21.03 28.01
C ALA A 577 19.87 21.12 28.55
N GLU A 578 20.01 20.67 29.79
CA GLU A 578 21.29 20.44 30.46
C GLU A 578 21.40 18.96 30.80
N PHE A 579 22.60 18.43 30.65
CA PHE A 579 22.94 17.04 30.94
C PHE A 579 24.12 16.97 31.91
N ASP A 580 24.10 15.98 32.79
CA ASP A 580 25.14 15.72 33.76
C ASP A 580 25.19 14.23 34.11
N GLU A 581 26.25 13.79 34.81
CA GLU A 581 26.44 12.46 35.37
C GLU A 581 26.17 11.31 34.37
N VAL A 582 26.77 11.40 33.18
CA VAL A 582 26.63 10.36 32.14
C VAL A 582 27.53 9.19 32.49
N ARG A 583 26.95 8.02 32.78
CA ARG A 583 27.71 6.83 33.16
C ARG A 583 27.20 5.59 32.46
N LEU A 584 28.12 4.81 31.89
CA LEU A 584 27.87 3.50 31.28
C LEU A 584 28.59 2.42 32.07
N VAL A 585 27.85 1.42 32.54
CA VAL A 585 28.37 0.28 33.33
C VAL A 585 28.05 -1.03 32.60
N SER A 586 29.03 -1.92 32.44
CA SER A 586 28.84 -3.23 31.81
C SER A 586 27.92 -4.14 32.63
N GLY A 587 27.40 -5.20 32.00
CA GLY A 587 26.65 -6.25 32.72
C GLY A 587 27.46 -6.97 33.80
N ALA A 588 28.80 -6.88 33.76
CA ALA A 588 29.69 -7.41 34.80
C ALA A 588 30.00 -6.39 35.92
N GLY A 589 29.40 -5.19 35.87
CA GLY A 589 29.59 -4.14 36.88
C GLY A 589 30.81 -3.24 36.65
N THR A 590 31.51 -3.36 35.52
CA THR A 590 32.67 -2.51 35.19
C THR A 590 32.19 -1.17 34.63
N THR A 591 32.64 -0.04 35.19
CA THR A 591 32.41 1.28 34.56
C THR A 591 33.15 1.35 33.22
N LEU A 592 32.41 1.47 32.13
CA LEU A 592 32.91 1.59 30.76
C LEU A 592 33.11 3.07 30.37
N PHE A 593 32.26 3.94 30.90
CA PHE A 593 32.33 5.39 30.67
C PHE A 593 31.71 6.14 31.84
N GLU A 594 32.27 7.32 32.11
CA GLU A 594 31.77 8.25 33.12
C GLU A 594 32.18 9.67 32.72
N GLU A 595 31.25 10.62 32.78
CA GLU A 595 31.45 12.04 32.51
C GLU A 595 30.60 12.89 33.45
N SER A 596 31.26 13.85 34.11
CA SER A 596 30.64 14.85 34.99
C SER A 596 30.81 16.27 34.46
N PHE A 597 31.44 16.45 33.28
CA PHE A 597 31.65 17.74 32.59
C PHE A 597 32.42 18.83 33.37
N GLU A 598 32.89 18.55 34.59
CA GLU A 598 33.74 19.42 35.40
C GLU A 598 35.06 19.78 34.70
N LYS A 599 35.57 18.86 33.86
CA LYS A 599 36.79 19.06 33.06
C LYS A 599 36.49 19.51 31.62
N GLY A 600 35.25 19.94 31.34
CA GLY A 600 34.77 20.30 30.02
C GLY A 600 34.20 19.11 29.23
N SER A 601 33.86 19.34 27.95
CA SER A 601 33.20 18.37 27.07
C SER A 601 34.09 17.83 25.95
N GLY A 602 35.42 17.84 26.10
CA GLY A 602 36.37 17.50 25.02
C GLY A 602 36.26 16.08 24.43
N ARG A 603 35.52 15.17 25.08
CA ARG A 603 35.22 13.83 24.56
C ARG A 603 33.94 13.76 23.70
N TRP A 604 33.18 14.85 23.66
CA TRP A 604 31.90 14.95 22.98
C TRP A 604 32.03 15.77 21.69
N GLU A 605 31.45 15.25 20.62
CA GLU A 605 31.40 15.90 19.30
C GLU A 605 29.98 16.42 19.04
N ALA A 606 29.83 17.74 18.97
CA ALA A 606 28.56 18.37 18.60
C ALA A 606 28.32 18.23 17.09
N ALA A 607 27.29 17.48 16.70
CA ALA A 607 26.89 17.29 15.31
C ALA A 607 25.87 18.34 14.83
N ALA A 608 25.00 18.82 15.74
CA ALA A 608 24.02 19.88 15.49
C ALA A 608 23.62 20.54 16.82
N GLY A 609 23.21 21.80 16.82
CA GLY A 609 22.91 22.58 18.03
C GLY A 609 24.07 23.37 18.61
N ALA A 610 23.76 24.21 19.60
CA ALA A 610 24.73 25.00 20.34
C ALA A 610 25.03 24.32 21.68
N TRP A 611 26.24 23.75 21.82
CA TRP A 611 26.64 22.95 22.98
C TRP A 611 27.83 23.57 23.72
N SER A 612 27.77 23.60 25.05
CA SER A 612 28.89 24.02 25.89
C SER A 612 28.87 23.36 27.27
N ALA A 613 30.05 23.04 27.82
CA ALA A 613 30.17 22.62 29.21
C ALA A 613 30.40 23.85 30.09
N VAL A 614 29.52 24.10 31.06
CA VAL A 614 29.56 25.26 31.96
C VAL A 614 29.18 24.80 33.36
N ASN A 615 30.00 25.08 34.37
CA ASN A 615 29.74 24.75 35.77
C ASN A 615 29.33 23.28 36.01
N GLY A 616 30.09 22.33 35.44
CA GLY A 616 29.83 20.90 35.61
C GLY A 616 28.62 20.36 34.84
N VAL A 617 27.92 21.17 34.03
CA VAL A 617 26.81 20.68 33.19
C VAL A 617 27.09 20.86 31.71
N TYR A 618 26.63 19.93 30.89
CA TYR A 618 26.67 20.03 29.44
C TYR A 618 25.37 20.58 28.90
N ARG A 619 25.40 21.82 28.45
CA ARG A 619 24.24 22.60 28.06
C ARG A 619 24.07 22.63 26.55
N GLN A 620 22.84 22.38 26.10
CA GLN A 620 22.36 22.64 24.76
C GLN A 620 21.39 23.83 24.81
N THR A 621 21.55 24.83 23.93
CA THR A 621 20.73 26.07 23.94
C THR A 621 19.98 26.38 22.64
N ALA A 622 20.16 25.59 21.57
CA ALA A 622 19.46 25.79 20.31
C ALA A 622 18.07 25.11 20.30
N ASN A 623 17.23 25.39 19.31
CA ASN A 623 15.97 24.68 19.08
C ASN A 623 16.04 23.81 17.82
N ASP A 624 17.21 23.28 17.49
CA ASP A 624 17.41 22.47 16.28
C ASP A 624 16.62 21.15 16.34
N GLU A 625 16.37 20.57 15.17
CA GLU A 625 15.55 19.37 14.98
C GLU A 625 16.32 18.31 14.13
N PRO A 626 17.09 17.39 14.75
CA PRO A 626 17.50 17.37 16.16
C PRO A 626 18.78 18.19 16.43
N ALA A 627 18.97 18.65 17.66
CA ALA A 627 20.29 18.99 18.18
C ALA A 627 20.95 17.72 18.76
N LEU A 628 22.19 17.44 18.40
CA LEU A 628 22.89 16.21 18.80
C LEU A 628 24.34 16.45 19.14
N SER A 629 24.79 15.80 20.22
CA SER A 629 26.18 15.62 20.58
C SER A 629 26.46 14.15 20.86
N ARG A 630 27.63 13.66 20.44
CA ARG A 630 27.95 12.23 20.44
C ARG A 630 29.31 11.90 21.02
N ILE A 631 29.42 10.69 21.54
CA ILE A 631 30.70 10.00 21.78
C ILE A 631 30.81 8.87 20.75
N PRO A 632 31.76 8.94 19.79
CA PRO A 632 31.82 7.99 18.69
C PRO A 632 32.10 6.54 19.12
N VAL A 633 32.90 6.33 20.16
CA VAL A 633 33.30 5.00 20.63
C VAL A 633 33.46 4.99 22.14
N VAL A 634 32.74 4.10 22.82
CA VAL A 634 32.90 3.80 24.24
C VAL A 634 33.37 2.35 24.42
N ALA A 635 32.49 1.37 24.17
CA ALA A 635 32.76 -0.08 24.16
C ALA A 635 31.49 -0.83 23.72
N GLY A 636 31.59 -1.84 22.84
CA GLY A 636 30.42 -2.61 22.38
C GLY A 636 30.01 -3.72 23.34
N GLN A 637 28.83 -3.63 23.96
CA GLN A 637 28.35 -4.62 24.95
C GLN A 637 26.86 -4.93 24.78
N SER A 638 26.53 -6.22 24.67
CA SER A 638 25.12 -6.66 24.63
C SER A 638 24.38 -6.42 25.95
N ASN A 639 25.09 -6.33 27.08
CA ASN A 639 24.53 -6.07 28.41
C ASN A 639 25.21 -4.87 29.06
N ALA A 640 24.48 -3.80 29.36
CA ALA A 640 25.01 -2.59 30.00
C ALA A 640 23.90 -1.74 30.64
N THR A 641 24.26 -0.82 31.53
CA THR A 641 23.36 0.19 32.11
C THR A 641 23.92 1.57 31.83
N LEU A 642 23.13 2.42 31.17
CA LEU A 642 23.41 3.84 30.96
C LEU A 642 22.59 4.67 31.95
N THR A 643 23.23 5.55 32.71
CA THR A 643 22.57 6.57 33.53
C THR A 643 22.94 7.96 33.05
N VAL A 644 21.98 8.88 33.06
CA VAL A 644 22.13 10.28 32.68
C VAL A 644 21.24 11.13 33.57
N ARG A 645 21.73 12.26 34.07
CA ARG A 645 20.90 13.31 34.65
C ARG A 645 20.59 14.34 33.58
N ALA A 646 19.32 14.71 33.44
CA ALA A 646 18.91 15.69 32.45
C ALA A 646 17.87 16.68 33.01
N ARG A 647 17.95 17.94 32.57
CA ARG A 647 17.00 19.00 32.91
C ARG A 647 16.61 19.80 31.68
N LYS A 648 15.31 19.90 31.42
CA LYS A 648 14.77 20.75 30.34
C LYS A 648 14.82 22.20 30.78
N THR A 649 15.37 23.10 29.97
CA THR A 649 15.47 24.54 30.27
C THR A 649 14.62 25.41 29.34
N GLY A 650 14.13 24.87 28.21
CA GLY A 650 13.27 25.58 27.27
C GLY A 650 12.73 24.69 26.13
N GLY A 651 11.84 25.23 25.28
CA GLY A 651 11.32 24.57 24.07
C GLY A 651 10.13 23.62 24.27
N ALA A 652 9.72 22.95 23.19
CA ALA A 652 8.43 22.27 23.07
C ALA A 652 8.43 20.78 23.45
N GLU A 653 9.58 20.09 23.38
CA GLU A 653 9.71 18.64 23.63
C GLU A 653 10.59 18.34 24.85
N GLY A 654 11.27 17.19 24.90
CA GLY A 654 12.14 16.79 26.00
C GLY A 654 13.53 16.31 25.53
N PHE A 655 13.96 15.16 26.02
CA PHE A 655 15.33 14.66 25.87
C PHE A 655 15.42 13.55 24.81
N LEU A 656 16.57 13.47 24.14
CA LEU A 656 16.97 12.34 23.31
C LEU A 656 18.19 11.69 23.96
N ILE A 657 18.03 10.50 24.54
CA ILE A 657 19.12 9.74 25.18
C ILE A 657 19.50 8.57 24.28
N GLY A 658 20.63 8.70 23.57
CA GLY A 658 21.09 7.71 22.62
C GLY A 658 22.05 6.69 23.20
N PHE A 659 21.89 5.44 22.74
CA PHE A 659 22.64 4.29 23.20
C PHE A 659 22.86 3.31 22.03
N ARG A 660 23.85 2.43 22.19
CA ARG A 660 24.28 1.47 21.15
C ARG A 660 24.60 2.14 19.81
N ALA A 661 25.12 3.36 19.80
CA ALA A 661 25.43 4.02 18.53
C ALA A 661 26.62 3.33 17.84
N VAL A 662 26.41 2.71 16.70
CA VAL A 662 27.49 2.07 15.92
C VAL A 662 28.26 3.11 15.11
N ASP A 663 27.53 4.09 14.58
CA ASP A 663 28.07 5.21 13.83
C ASP A 663 27.06 6.38 13.87
N ALA A 664 27.35 7.46 13.14
CA ALA A 664 26.51 8.64 13.03
C ALA A 664 25.08 8.35 12.51
N ALA A 665 24.91 7.27 11.76
CA ALA A 665 23.71 6.91 11.03
C ALA A 665 23.00 5.68 11.61
N THR A 666 23.61 4.98 12.58
CA THR A 666 23.15 3.69 13.11
C THR A 666 23.17 3.71 14.64
N TRP A 667 22.01 3.82 15.27
CA TRP A 667 21.88 4.07 16.72
C TRP A 667 20.47 3.79 17.23
N TYR A 668 20.30 3.70 18.56
CA TYR A 668 19.00 3.92 19.22
C TYR A 668 19.01 5.21 20.01
N TRP A 669 17.83 5.80 20.20
CA TRP A 669 17.62 6.73 21.30
C TRP A 669 16.29 6.50 21.99
N TRP A 670 16.20 6.93 23.23
CA TRP A 670 14.94 7.17 23.90
C TRP A 670 14.54 8.62 23.67
N ASN A 671 13.43 8.83 22.97
CA ASN A 671 12.78 10.13 22.88
C ASN A 671 11.86 10.27 24.10
N LEU A 672 12.26 11.08 25.06
CA LEU A 672 11.54 11.31 26.31
C LEU A 672 10.84 12.67 26.25
N GLY A 673 9.51 12.69 26.19
CA GLY A 673 8.76 13.94 26.09
C GLY A 673 8.71 14.47 24.66
N GLY A 674 8.62 13.57 23.68
CA GLY A 674 8.48 13.91 22.27
C GLY A 674 7.03 14.22 21.87
N TRP A 675 6.86 14.60 20.61
CA TRP A 675 5.57 14.93 19.99
C TRP A 675 4.78 15.95 20.81
N GLY A 676 5.36 17.13 21.01
CA GLY A 676 4.78 18.17 21.85
C GLY A 676 4.72 17.80 23.33
N ASN A 677 5.73 17.10 23.82
CA ASN A 677 5.88 16.71 25.22
C ASN A 677 4.69 15.93 25.77
N SER A 678 4.22 14.94 25.01
CA SER A 678 3.04 14.14 25.34
C SER A 678 3.32 12.65 25.56
N ARG A 679 4.46 12.16 25.06
CA ARG A 679 4.80 10.73 25.10
C ARG A 679 6.30 10.45 25.09
N HIS A 680 6.64 9.22 25.45
CA HIS A 680 7.98 8.63 25.32
C HIS A 680 7.95 7.50 24.29
N ALA A 681 9.00 7.37 23.49
CA ALA A 681 9.18 6.23 22.60
C ALA A 681 10.67 5.99 22.33
N VAL A 682 11.00 4.80 21.85
CA VAL A 682 12.31 4.47 21.32
C VAL A 682 12.28 4.56 19.81
N GLU A 683 13.25 5.29 19.27
CA GLU A 683 13.50 5.35 17.84
C GLU A 683 14.89 4.77 17.57
N LYS A 684 15.05 4.11 16.42
CA LYS A 684 16.35 3.66 15.95
C LYS A 684 16.61 4.20 14.56
N SER A 685 17.87 4.48 14.27
CA SER A 685 18.35 4.72 12.92
C SER A 685 19.23 3.55 12.51
N VAL A 686 19.11 3.07 11.27
CA VAL A 686 20.00 2.07 10.68
C VAL A 686 20.41 2.57 9.30
N HIS A 687 21.71 2.83 9.11
CA HIS A 687 22.23 3.45 7.89
C HIS A 687 21.50 4.75 7.48
N GLY A 688 21.08 5.54 8.48
CA GLY A 688 20.43 6.84 8.30
C GLY A 688 18.91 6.79 8.17
N ALA A 689 18.32 5.58 8.09
CA ALA A 689 16.87 5.42 8.09
C ALA A 689 16.33 5.31 9.52
N LYS A 690 15.65 6.37 9.96
CA LYS A 690 15.03 6.48 11.29
C LYS A 690 13.64 5.81 11.31
N GLN A 691 13.33 5.08 12.38
CA GLN A 691 12.02 4.49 12.65
C GLN A 691 11.73 4.43 14.15
N THR A 692 10.46 4.50 14.53
CA THR A 692 10.03 4.22 15.92
C THR A 692 9.90 2.71 16.10
N VAL A 693 10.57 2.12 17.09
CA VAL A 693 10.68 0.65 17.27
C VAL A 693 10.02 0.12 18.52
N SER A 694 9.32 0.98 19.23
CA SER A 694 8.59 0.63 20.44
C SER A 694 7.25 1.32 20.43
N ARG A 695 6.32 0.81 21.25
CA ARG A 695 5.09 1.54 21.52
C ARG A 695 5.42 2.92 22.10
N SER A 696 4.61 3.92 21.77
CA SER A 696 4.63 5.17 22.54
C SER A 696 3.94 4.95 23.88
N VAL A 697 4.51 5.47 24.97
CA VAL A 697 3.87 5.51 26.28
C VAL A 697 3.59 6.98 26.66
N PRO A 698 2.43 7.31 27.25
CA PRO A 698 2.17 8.68 27.71
C PRO A 698 3.22 9.14 28.72
N GLY A 699 3.61 10.41 28.63
CA GLY A 699 4.54 10.98 29.61
C GLY A 699 5.06 12.35 29.20
N ARG A 700 5.54 13.12 30.18
CA ARG A 700 5.93 14.52 30.01
C ARG A 700 7.21 14.82 30.77
N ILE A 701 8.00 15.74 30.25
CA ILE A 701 9.18 16.33 30.89
C ILE A 701 8.84 17.75 31.33
N GLU A 702 8.92 17.99 32.62
CA GLU A 702 8.70 19.31 33.22
C GLU A 702 9.92 20.23 33.03
N PRO A 703 9.70 21.52 32.75
CA PRO A 703 10.79 22.48 32.68
C PRO A 703 11.43 22.70 34.05
N ASN A 704 12.74 22.96 34.04
CA ASN A 704 13.58 23.31 35.19
C ASN A 704 13.65 22.28 36.32
N ARG A 705 13.27 21.02 36.04
CA ARG A 705 13.40 19.88 36.94
C ARG A 705 14.49 18.92 36.45
N TRP A 706 15.34 18.46 37.37
CA TRP A 706 16.30 17.39 37.10
C TRP A 706 15.59 16.03 37.13
N TYR A 707 15.93 15.18 36.17
CA TYR A 707 15.48 13.80 36.06
C TYR A 707 16.66 12.85 36.08
N ASP A 708 16.52 11.74 36.81
CA ASP A 708 17.48 10.64 36.80
C ASP A 708 17.01 9.58 35.78
N ILE A 709 17.69 9.50 34.64
CA ILE A 709 17.34 8.60 33.54
C ILE A 709 18.24 7.38 33.61
N LYS A 710 17.65 6.18 33.59
CA LYS A 710 18.39 4.90 33.57
C LYS A 710 17.90 3.99 32.46
N ILE A 711 18.77 3.66 31.52
CA ILE A 711 18.54 2.72 30.43
C ILE A 711 19.31 1.42 30.70
N GLU A 712 18.58 0.33 30.95
CA GLU A 712 19.14 -1.00 31.14
C GLU A 712 19.03 -1.80 29.85
N MET A 713 20.16 -2.29 29.36
CA MET A 713 20.28 -3.10 28.16
C MET A 713 20.63 -4.54 28.58
N ALA A 714 19.75 -5.49 28.28
CA ALA A 714 19.92 -6.91 28.52
C ALA A 714 19.67 -7.70 27.23
N GLY A 715 20.71 -7.79 26.38
CA GLY A 715 20.60 -8.36 25.04
C GLY A 715 19.59 -7.59 24.19
N PRO A 716 18.57 -8.23 23.59
CA PRO A 716 17.54 -7.53 22.82
C PRO A 716 16.56 -6.73 23.69
N ARG A 717 16.45 -7.04 24.98
CA ARG A 717 15.49 -6.42 25.91
C ARG A 717 16.10 -5.17 26.52
N ILE A 718 15.38 -4.04 26.48
CA ILE A 718 15.86 -2.76 26.97
C ILE A 718 14.76 -2.06 27.78
N ARG A 719 15.12 -1.52 28.95
CA ARG A 719 14.22 -0.84 29.90
C ARG A 719 14.70 0.57 30.18
N CYS A 720 13.77 1.53 30.25
CA CYS A 720 14.04 2.90 30.67
C CYS A 720 13.29 3.22 31.95
N HIS A 721 14.02 3.76 32.91
CA HIS A 721 13.50 4.28 34.15
C HIS A 721 13.71 5.79 34.20
N LEU A 722 12.76 6.47 34.80
CA LEU A 722 12.80 7.90 35.09
C LEU A 722 12.54 8.07 36.58
N ASP A 723 13.49 8.69 37.30
CA ASP A 723 13.46 8.86 38.76
C ASP A 723 13.23 7.53 39.52
N GLY A 724 13.88 6.47 39.04
CA GLY A 724 13.79 5.12 39.60
C GLY A 724 12.53 4.33 39.21
N GLN A 725 11.51 4.96 38.61
CA GLN A 725 10.31 4.26 38.14
C GLN A 725 10.52 3.72 36.72
N LEU A 726 10.20 2.43 36.48
CA LEU A 726 10.17 1.87 35.13
C LEU A 726 9.05 2.53 34.33
N ILE A 727 9.42 3.34 33.33
CA ILE A 727 8.44 4.06 32.50
C ILE A 727 8.18 3.36 31.17
N HIS A 728 9.16 2.61 30.65
CA HIS A 728 9.04 2.00 29.33
C HIS A 728 10.00 0.81 29.16
N GLU A 729 9.56 -0.23 28.46
CA GLU A 729 10.34 -1.42 28.11
C GLU A 729 10.02 -1.82 26.67
N PHE A 730 11.04 -2.26 25.92
CA PHE A 730 10.86 -2.88 24.61
C PHE A 730 11.91 -3.97 24.35
N SER A 731 11.70 -4.77 23.32
CA SER A 731 12.70 -5.71 22.81
C SER A 731 12.87 -5.53 21.31
N ASP A 732 14.11 -5.49 20.83
CA ASP A 732 14.42 -5.37 19.40
C ASP A 732 15.62 -6.28 19.05
N ALA A 733 15.60 -6.85 17.84
CA ALA A 733 16.62 -7.79 17.37
C ALA A 733 18.03 -7.17 17.24
N GLY A 734 18.17 -5.87 17.45
CA GLY A 734 19.42 -5.13 17.49
C GLY A 734 19.63 -4.25 16.25
N LEU A 735 20.76 -3.53 16.22
CA LEU A 735 21.26 -2.81 15.04
C LEU A 735 21.98 -3.75 14.06
N ARG A 736 21.76 -5.07 14.18
CA ARG A 736 22.28 -6.00 13.17
C ARG A 736 21.66 -5.55 11.85
N GLY A 737 22.51 -5.19 10.90
CA GLY A 737 22.10 -4.81 9.57
C GLY A 737 21.17 -5.86 8.94
N PRO A 738 20.48 -5.51 7.85
CA PRO A 738 19.64 -6.47 7.13
C PRO A 738 20.44 -7.76 6.85
N PRO A 739 19.82 -8.94 6.84
CA PRO A 739 20.56 -10.14 6.48
C PRO A 739 21.14 -9.95 5.08
N ALA A 740 22.44 -10.25 4.96
CA ALA A 740 23.18 -10.15 3.71
C ALA A 740 22.48 -10.89 2.55
N LEU A 741 21.73 -11.96 2.84
CA LEU A 741 21.01 -12.75 1.85
C LEU A 741 19.74 -13.31 2.48
N ALA A 742 18.57 -13.06 1.86
CA ALA A 742 17.34 -13.79 2.17
C ALA A 742 17.12 -14.90 1.14
N VAL A 743 16.70 -16.07 1.62
CA VAL A 743 16.54 -17.28 0.79
C VAL A 743 15.18 -17.92 1.06
N SER A 744 14.46 -18.21 -0.02
CA SER A 744 13.31 -19.13 -0.02
C SER A 744 13.58 -20.29 -0.96
N ALA A 745 13.24 -21.50 -0.54
CA ALA A 745 13.24 -22.67 -1.39
C ALA A 745 11.88 -23.34 -1.25
N VAL A 746 11.16 -23.49 -2.35
CA VAL A 746 9.82 -24.10 -2.37
C VAL A 746 9.76 -25.20 -3.41
N ARG A 747 8.86 -26.16 -3.22
CA ARG A 747 8.51 -27.19 -4.20
C ARG A 747 7.13 -26.89 -4.76
N ASP A 748 6.97 -27.02 -6.07
CA ASP A 748 5.67 -27.10 -6.76
C ASP A 748 5.36 -28.60 -6.93
N THR A 749 4.60 -29.21 -6.01
CA THR A 749 4.39 -30.67 -6.02
C THR A 749 3.67 -31.16 -7.27
N ARG A 750 2.88 -30.29 -7.92
CA ARG A 750 2.18 -30.61 -9.18
C ARG A 750 3.15 -30.82 -10.34
N THR A 751 4.27 -30.11 -10.39
CA THR A 751 5.29 -30.28 -11.44
C THR A 751 6.53 -31.03 -10.98
N GLY A 752 6.73 -31.15 -9.66
CA GLY A 752 7.95 -31.67 -9.04
C GLY A 752 9.12 -30.69 -9.03
N ASP A 753 8.92 -29.44 -9.48
CA ASP A 753 10.02 -28.46 -9.58
C ASP A 753 10.42 -27.91 -8.20
N LEU A 754 11.71 -27.66 -8.03
CA LEU A 754 12.25 -26.86 -6.93
C LEU A 754 12.46 -25.43 -7.41
N ILE A 755 11.97 -24.46 -6.65
CA ILE A 755 12.09 -23.03 -6.95
C ILE A 755 12.91 -22.38 -5.84
N LEU A 756 14.09 -21.88 -6.19
CA LEU A 756 15.01 -21.18 -5.30
C LEU A 756 14.91 -19.67 -5.55
N LYS A 757 14.59 -18.90 -4.52
CA LYS A 757 14.56 -17.43 -4.54
C LYS A 757 15.68 -16.88 -3.67
N LEU A 758 16.51 -16.03 -4.24
CA LEU A 758 17.69 -15.44 -3.60
C LEU A 758 17.58 -13.92 -3.66
N VAL A 759 17.57 -13.26 -2.50
CA VAL A 759 17.48 -11.80 -2.40
C VAL A 759 18.76 -11.25 -1.81
N ASN A 760 19.54 -10.55 -2.63
CA ASN A 760 20.72 -9.82 -2.23
C ASN A 760 20.39 -8.33 -2.13
N VAL A 761 20.30 -7.80 -0.91
CA VAL A 761 20.01 -6.37 -0.67
C VAL A 761 21.27 -5.50 -0.58
N GLU A 762 22.45 -6.11 -0.65
CA GLU A 762 23.73 -5.43 -0.49
C GLU A 762 24.26 -4.85 -1.82
N PRO A 763 25.14 -3.84 -1.77
CA PRO A 763 25.75 -3.22 -2.95
C PRO A 763 26.85 -4.07 -3.58
N THR A 764 27.15 -5.26 -3.04
CA THR A 764 28.19 -6.15 -3.54
C THR A 764 27.58 -7.46 -4.03
N ALA A 765 28.17 -8.02 -5.10
CA ALA A 765 27.81 -9.33 -5.59
C ALA A 765 28.15 -10.39 -4.52
N LYS A 766 27.29 -11.39 -4.35
CA LYS A 766 27.47 -12.45 -3.36
C LYS A 766 27.81 -13.77 -4.04
N PRO A 767 29.03 -14.30 -3.88
CA PRO A 767 29.35 -15.65 -4.31
C PRO A 767 28.68 -16.66 -3.37
N LEU A 768 27.85 -17.52 -3.94
CA LEU A 768 27.08 -18.53 -3.24
C LEU A 768 27.51 -19.94 -3.69
N ALA A 769 27.81 -20.82 -2.75
CA ALA A 769 27.87 -22.26 -2.98
C ALA A 769 26.52 -22.87 -2.59
N VAL A 770 25.71 -23.25 -3.59
CA VAL A 770 24.36 -23.81 -3.38
C VAL A 770 24.42 -25.33 -3.36
N THR A 771 23.86 -25.96 -2.33
CA THR A 771 23.72 -27.41 -2.21
C THR A 771 22.25 -27.81 -2.02
N LEU A 772 21.77 -28.71 -2.87
CA LEU A 772 20.47 -29.34 -2.81
C LEU A 772 20.64 -30.72 -2.15
N ALA A 773 20.48 -30.76 -0.82
CA ALA A 773 20.67 -31.96 -0.04
C ALA A 773 19.50 -32.95 -0.24
N GLY A 774 19.83 -34.23 -0.37
CA GLY A 774 18.84 -35.31 -0.41
C GLY A 774 18.12 -35.51 -1.76
N ILE A 775 18.56 -34.88 -2.84
CA ILE A 775 18.02 -35.15 -4.19
C ILE A 775 18.90 -36.09 -5.01
N GLU A 776 18.26 -37.01 -5.74
CA GLU A 776 18.95 -37.98 -6.60
C GLU A 776 19.38 -37.38 -7.94
N ARG A 777 18.52 -36.56 -8.56
CA ARG A 777 18.77 -35.98 -9.87
C ARG A 777 18.23 -34.56 -9.97
N VAL A 778 18.97 -33.72 -10.69
CA VAL A 778 18.51 -32.41 -11.15
C VAL A 778 18.92 -32.28 -12.61
N MET A 779 18.04 -31.72 -13.44
CA MET A 779 18.42 -31.41 -14.82
C MET A 779 19.53 -30.35 -14.82
N PRO A 780 20.57 -30.49 -15.67
CA PRO A 780 21.76 -29.63 -15.61
C PRO A 780 21.50 -28.18 -16.05
N ALA A 781 20.34 -27.89 -16.63
CA ALA A 781 19.91 -26.55 -17.01
C ALA A 781 18.61 -26.18 -16.26
N ALA A 782 18.60 -24.98 -15.68
CA ALA A 782 17.45 -24.38 -15.02
C ALA A 782 17.07 -23.05 -15.67
N THR A 783 15.82 -22.63 -15.51
CA THR A 783 15.38 -21.28 -15.86
C THR A 783 15.72 -20.35 -14.70
N LYS A 784 16.33 -19.22 -15.00
CA LYS A 784 16.71 -18.18 -14.04
C LYS A 784 16.12 -16.84 -14.47
N THR A 785 15.40 -16.18 -13.57
CA THR A 785 14.91 -14.82 -13.77
C THR A 785 15.55 -13.89 -12.73
N VAL A 786 16.10 -12.76 -13.18
CA VAL A 786 16.84 -11.81 -12.34
C VAL A 786 16.22 -10.42 -12.45
N LEU A 787 15.89 -9.82 -11.31
CA LEU A 787 15.53 -8.40 -11.18
C LEU A 787 16.67 -7.68 -10.45
N THR A 788 17.32 -6.72 -11.10
CA THR A 788 18.47 -5.98 -10.54
C THR A 788 18.63 -4.62 -11.23
N GLY A 789 19.44 -3.73 -10.66
CA GLY A 789 19.66 -2.38 -11.18
C GLY A 789 20.19 -1.42 -10.10
N ASP A 790 20.09 -0.13 -10.38
CA ASP A 790 20.36 0.92 -9.39
C ASP A 790 19.33 0.82 -8.23
N PRO A 791 19.76 0.70 -6.96
CA PRO A 791 18.85 0.56 -5.82
C PRO A 791 17.86 1.73 -5.69
N LYS A 792 18.17 2.91 -6.24
CA LYS A 792 17.29 4.09 -6.24
C LYS A 792 16.39 4.17 -7.48
N ALA A 793 16.54 3.28 -8.45
CA ALA A 793 15.74 3.30 -9.66
C ALA A 793 14.26 3.02 -9.37
N VAL A 794 13.39 3.74 -10.07
CA VAL A 794 11.94 3.59 -10.07
C VAL A 794 11.46 3.44 -11.51
N ASN A 795 10.37 2.69 -11.72
CA ASN A 795 9.60 2.76 -12.95
C ASN A 795 8.53 3.84 -12.80
N SER A 796 8.40 4.72 -13.78
CA SER A 796 7.45 5.84 -13.79
C SER A 796 6.83 6.00 -15.18
N ILE A 797 5.78 6.82 -15.33
CA ILE A 797 5.12 7.01 -16.63
C ILE A 797 6.09 7.51 -17.71
N GLY A 798 7.06 8.36 -17.35
CA GLY A 798 8.10 8.82 -18.28
C GLY A 798 9.24 7.81 -18.49
N SER A 799 9.32 6.74 -17.71
CA SER A 799 10.35 5.70 -17.78
C SER A 799 9.81 4.36 -17.25
N PRO A 800 8.86 3.72 -17.97
CA PRO A 800 8.03 2.65 -17.40
C PRO A 800 8.76 1.30 -17.24
N ALA A 801 9.93 1.15 -17.84
CA ALA A 801 10.68 -0.11 -17.88
C ALA A 801 12.16 0.08 -17.49
N ARG A 802 12.45 0.99 -16.55
CA ARG A 802 13.84 1.25 -16.09
C ARG A 802 14.45 0.04 -15.39
N VAL A 803 13.64 -0.70 -14.65
CA VAL A 803 14.01 -1.97 -14.00
C VAL A 803 12.93 -2.99 -14.30
N THR A 804 13.32 -4.06 -15.01
CA THR A 804 12.43 -5.17 -15.39
C THR A 804 13.17 -6.50 -15.18
N PRO A 805 12.45 -7.60 -14.93
CA PRO A 805 13.07 -8.90 -14.75
C PRO A 805 13.55 -9.50 -16.08
N GLU A 806 14.76 -10.05 -16.09
CA GLU A 806 15.34 -10.72 -17.26
C GLU A 806 15.42 -12.23 -17.04
N THR A 807 14.91 -13.00 -18.02
CA THR A 807 14.92 -14.48 -17.95
C THR A 807 15.97 -15.07 -18.87
N SER A 808 16.73 -16.04 -18.35
CA SER A 808 17.80 -16.75 -19.04
C SER A 808 17.90 -18.20 -18.54
N SER A 809 18.75 -19.02 -19.16
CA SER A 809 19.12 -20.33 -18.62
C SER A 809 20.39 -20.24 -17.76
N CYS A 810 20.51 -21.08 -16.73
CA CYS A 810 21.77 -21.26 -16.00
C CYS A 810 22.09 -22.74 -15.79
N ALA A 811 23.38 -23.06 -15.69
CA ALA A 811 23.84 -24.38 -15.31
C ALA A 811 23.60 -24.63 -13.82
N VAL A 812 23.11 -25.81 -13.48
CA VAL A 812 22.84 -26.23 -12.09
C VAL A 812 23.26 -27.68 -11.90
N GLY A 813 23.48 -28.06 -10.64
CA GLY A 813 23.78 -29.42 -10.22
C GLY A 813 23.22 -29.66 -8.82
N LYS A 814 23.53 -30.82 -8.22
CA LYS A 814 23.23 -31.05 -6.79
C LYS A 814 23.97 -30.03 -5.92
N THR A 815 25.18 -29.68 -6.34
CA THR A 815 25.93 -28.55 -5.84
C THR A 815 26.31 -27.69 -7.03
N PHE A 816 26.19 -26.37 -6.91
CA PHE A 816 26.57 -25.42 -7.95
C PHE A 816 26.89 -24.06 -7.34
N ASP A 817 27.76 -23.33 -8.00
CA ASP A 817 28.08 -21.96 -7.63
C ASP A 817 27.13 -20.99 -8.34
N TYR A 818 26.75 -19.94 -7.62
CA TYR A 818 25.96 -18.86 -8.16
C TYR A 818 26.45 -17.52 -7.63
N GLN A 819 26.62 -16.54 -8.52
CA GLN A 819 26.96 -15.18 -8.12
C GLN A 819 25.70 -14.32 -8.17
N ALA A 820 25.12 -14.06 -6.99
CA ALA A 820 23.96 -13.17 -6.88
C ALA A 820 24.40 -11.71 -7.12
N PRO A 821 23.86 -11.01 -8.13
CA PRO A 821 24.25 -9.62 -8.41
C PRO A 821 23.99 -8.69 -7.20
N PRO A 822 24.67 -7.53 -7.10
CA PRO A 822 24.30 -6.47 -6.18
C PRO A 822 22.82 -6.11 -6.31
N HIS A 823 22.14 -5.78 -5.21
CA HIS A 823 20.73 -5.35 -5.23
C HIS A 823 19.87 -6.15 -6.21
N SER A 824 19.67 -7.43 -5.91
CA SER A 824 18.97 -8.34 -6.82
C SER A 824 18.00 -9.29 -6.14
N LEU A 825 16.94 -9.63 -6.87
CA LEU A 825 16.10 -10.80 -6.65
C LEU A 825 16.37 -11.78 -7.81
N THR A 826 16.78 -12.99 -7.48
CA THR A 826 16.94 -14.08 -8.44
C THR A 826 15.96 -15.19 -8.13
N VAL A 827 15.24 -15.67 -9.13
CA VAL A 827 14.39 -16.87 -9.08
C VAL A 827 14.98 -17.92 -10.00
N ILE A 828 15.35 -19.08 -9.46
CA ILE A 828 15.85 -20.25 -10.21
C ILE A 828 14.81 -21.36 -10.09
N ARG A 829 14.24 -21.80 -11.22
CA ARG A 829 13.31 -22.95 -11.28
C ARG A 829 14.06 -24.17 -11.82
N LEU A 830 14.27 -25.14 -10.95
CA LEU A 830 15.02 -26.38 -11.19
C LEU A 830 14.07 -27.56 -11.36
N LYS A 831 14.31 -28.37 -12.38
CA LYS A 831 13.58 -29.62 -12.59
C LYS A 831 14.26 -30.73 -11.79
N THR A 832 13.66 -31.11 -10.67
CA THR A 832 14.07 -32.27 -9.86
C THR A 832 13.14 -33.43 -10.22
N ARG A 833 13.68 -34.47 -10.85
CA ARG A 833 12.93 -35.67 -11.26
C ARG A 833 13.30 -36.83 -10.36
#